data_AF-A0A2A9NPQ3-F1
#
_entry.id   AF-A0A2A9NPQ3-F1
#
_cell.length_a   1.000
_cell.length_b   1.000
_cell.length_c   1.000
_cell.angle_alpha   90.00
_cell.angle_beta   90.00
_cell.angle_gamma   90.00
#
_symmetry.space_group_name_H-M   'P 1'
#
loop_
_entity.id
_entity.type
_entity.pdbx_description
1 polymer ?
#
loop_
_entity_poly.entity_id
_entity_poly.type
_entity_poly.pdbx_seq_one_letter_code
_entity_poly.pdbx_strand_id
1 'polypeptide(L)'
;MDHEVEQLVQAVTIASDPTQISHHQAALAYVSTIQQNIINTWRLGLKIFVETDSAGSRKYPPQVRMFALRLLEEFLDNRLEPLDKESFSLLQQSLLQYIETSYAQGPIEGDAAYIRNKFSHILSLFFLCTYIDQWPLFFTDLFKFIQPSGPNTPFNRHVSLLFFHIVLEISGEVADQMIKSARHFSAERHARDTKVRDAVRERDAARVNEAVLTIVAEAATTRSSQLQKATTSSENKNEEVEKAIEVVDLGIRTFGSYVGWIDINLTVTPTTVSLLFSMLADPSLPIRLATSVALLRIVAKGLKEPGDKLQLIKVLSLGQVLDALESKTRAEQIERGDDVDEGEESYREALGKLLNMLGLELIKLTDECPNEDVRSEAAVYLAQIQPVLLRFLADPYDDTSSTVFPLLQGLLSSLKRSRKVSNGPLDDSKRRFLASLLEVILEKLKWDEDTYTEEIDDDENAEFERLRKELRTFMDSILAIHQDLVTEAVHSLALKTITAYQNCASLKWSEAELGVYLVYIFGEINKSGGKGRAAFCQAPAIDKDNRKTADYTEYLLTPHGEMLYALVQSGMSSYPHRAVQLQFFETVARYPDFFKIRKECIIPTLEAMVDSRGLHHENSSHRSRVNYLFHRFIKEVRNDISPDLSVTLITSLRDLLSITARIPEPEEAELDLLSEAVKDSVAESQLYLFETSGLLCSLLFKNNERQTTILLSLVEPLIEVLNTNYRLFQAGSEDIVPVVKIHHIILALGNIAKGFPDYPTTVPEGYIFPPLDVFAEMAKVILLCLEAMNRYKVIRDAARNAFARILGTAGAKVTEYIPPLMGALLAHFEPSELVDFMNLIGLLIHKLQKDMFDVLDQLIGPLVMHITDMLSQPISGTDDHRAHIDTKRAYLGLLNAIMIARLEGVFTSERNMNGFQTLLGNLLQLAEDISDSASQKAAITFLGRSVSVWGQPVTHGLGNGQMEGLLGFSFIYERLIPLAFRVPSHPDFNVKDGQMTTVLHEIANLLQTICKTRGSEVYDFLLSVFLPSQNWPPETALDFTTKLRDLDTKTFRKYFTEFVRSSRAPS
;
A
#
# COMPACT_ATOMS: atom_id res chain seq x y z
N MET A 1 -1.69 14.36 53.67
CA MET A 1 -0.74 15.00 52.75
C MET A 1 0.69 14.46 52.91
N ASP A 2 1.43 14.73 53.98
CA ASP A 2 2.85 14.30 54.07
C ASP A 2 3.04 12.77 54.05
N HIS A 3 2.18 12.04 54.76
CA HIS A 3 2.17 10.58 54.74
C HIS A 3 1.83 9.99 53.35
N GLU A 4 0.93 10.65 52.60
CA GLU A 4 0.55 10.23 51.25
C GLU A 4 1.66 10.53 50.23
N VAL A 5 2.40 11.62 50.43
CA VAL A 5 3.59 11.95 49.63
C VAL A 5 4.67 10.88 49.80
N GLU A 6 4.95 10.45 51.03
CA GLU A 6 5.93 9.39 51.30
C GLU A 6 5.52 8.04 50.69
N GLN A 7 4.25 7.66 50.82
CA GLN A 7 3.70 6.46 50.20
C GLN A 7 3.82 6.50 48.67
N LEU A 8 3.51 7.64 48.05
CA LEU A 8 3.60 7.81 46.60
C LEU A 8 5.05 7.76 46.10
N VAL A 9 5.98 8.41 46.80
CA VAL A 9 7.42 8.36 46.49
C VAL A 9 7.92 6.92 46.56
N GLN A 10 7.53 6.16 47.59
CA GLN A 10 7.91 4.77 47.75
C GLN A 10 7.32 3.89 46.63
N ALA A 11 6.03 4.03 46.32
CA ALA A 11 5.37 3.28 45.26
C ALA A 11 6.00 3.53 43.88
N VAL A 12 6.31 4.78 43.54
CA VAL A 12 6.97 5.12 42.26
C VAL A 12 8.38 4.56 42.22
N THR A 13 9.12 4.61 43.33
CA THR A 13 10.48 4.04 43.41
C THR A 13 10.46 2.53 43.18
N ILE A 14 9.52 1.81 43.83
CA ILE A 14 9.32 0.35 43.65
C ILE A 14 8.90 0.03 42.21
N ALA A 15 8.01 0.83 41.62
CA ALA A 15 7.56 0.63 40.24
C ALA A 15 8.67 0.91 39.20
N SER A 16 9.62 1.78 39.52
CA SER A 16 10.76 2.09 38.65
C SER A 16 11.94 1.11 38.76
N ASP A 17 11.95 0.27 39.80
CA ASP A 17 13.03 -0.69 40.06
C ASP A 17 12.61 -2.12 39.63
N PRO A 18 13.18 -2.66 38.54
CA PRO A 18 12.81 -3.98 38.03
C PRO A 18 13.22 -5.13 38.97
N THR A 19 14.05 -4.86 40.00
CA THR A 19 14.48 -5.88 40.96
C THR A 19 13.44 -6.18 42.06
N GLN A 20 12.42 -5.33 42.22
CA GLN A 20 11.43 -5.43 43.31
C GLN A 20 10.12 -6.12 42.90
N ILE A 21 10.24 -7.31 42.31
CA ILE A 21 9.12 -8.07 41.70
C ILE A 21 7.97 -8.33 42.70
N SER A 22 8.26 -8.58 43.98
CA SER A 22 7.25 -8.94 45.00
C SER A 22 6.27 -7.81 45.34
N HIS A 23 6.68 -6.55 45.19
CA HIS A 23 5.85 -5.39 45.50
C HIS A 23 5.46 -4.57 44.26
N HIS A 24 5.94 -4.97 43.09
CA HIS A 24 5.74 -4.25 41.83
C HIS A 24 4.25 -4.14 41.45
N GLN A 25 3.48 -5.24 41.50
CA GLN A 25 2.04 -5.20 41.19
C GLN A 25 1.24 -4.32 42.17
N ALA A 26 1.57 -4.36 43.46
CA ALA A 26 0.93 -3.52 44.47
C ALA A 26 1.27 -2.03 44.27
N ALA A 27 2.52 -1.73 43.93
CA ALA A 27 2.98 -0.39 43.61
C ALA A 27 2.30 0.17 42.35
N LEU A 28 2.20 -0.62 41.27
CA LEU A 28 1.48 -0.23 40.05
C LEU A 28 -0.01 -0.03 40.29
N ALA A 29 -0.65 -0.88 41.10
CA ALA A 29 -2.06 -0.72 41.46
C ALA A 29 -2.30 0.57 42.25
N TYR A 30 -1.41 0.90 43.20
CA TYR A 30 -1.48 2.14 43.97
C TYR A 30 -1.27 3.38 43.09
N VAL A 31 -0.26 3.35 42.21
CA VAL A 31 0.01 4.39 41.22
C VAL A 31 -1.19 4.61 40.30
N SER A 32 -1.79 3.53 39.78
CA SER A 32 -2.99 3.57 38.95
C SER A 32 -4.20 4.16 39.69
N THR A 33 -4.37 3.82 40.97
CA THR A 33 -5.42 4.40 41.82
C THR A 33 -5.26 5.92 41.98
N ILE A 34 -4.02 6.40 42.10
CA ILE A 34 -3.72 7.83 42.20
C ILE A 34 -4.03 8.56 40.89
N GLN A 35 -3.73 7.95 39.74
CA GLN A 35 -4.05 8.48 38.40
C GLN A 35 -5.57 8.53 38.16
N GLN A 36 -6.31 7.51 38.58
CA GLN A 36 -7.78 7.50 38.47
C GLN A 36 -8.47 8.60 39.31
N ASN A 37 -7.82 9.08 40.38
CA ASN A 37 -8.35 10.13 41.26
C ASN A 37 -7.62 11.49 41.08
N ILE A 38 -7.32 11.85 39.83
CA ILE A 38 -6.44 12.98 39.51
C ILE A 38 -6.90 14.34 40.07
N ILE A 39 -8.22 14.55 40.17
CA ILE A 39 -8.84 15.79 40.65
C ILE A 39 -8.39 16.11 42.09
N ASN A 40 -8.12 15.09 42.90
CA ASN A 40 -7.73 15.24 44.29
C ASN A 40 -6.22 15.07 44.52
N THR A 41 -5.52 14.37 43.62
CA THR A 41 -4.12 13.96 43.82
C THR A 41 -3.08 14.87 43.15
N TRP A 42 -3.48 15.73 42.21
CA TRP A 42 -2.54 16.64 41.51
C TRP A 42 -1.73 17.56 42.47
N ARG A 43 -2.31 17.94 43.61
CA ARG A 43 -1.62 18.74 44.65
C ARG A 43 -0.42 18.00 45.27
N LEU A 44 -0.50 16.67 45.37
CA LEU A 44 0.62 15.83 45.80
C LEU A 44 1.74 15.89 44.76
N GLY A 45 1.40 15.80 43.47
CA GLY A 45 2.34 15.96 42.36
C GLY A 45 3.04 17.32 42.38
N LEU A 46 2.29 18.42 42.49
CA LEU A 46 2.87 19.77 42.56
C LEU A 46 3.86 19.91 43.72
N LYS A 47 3.50 19.41 44.91
CA LYS A 47 4.37 19.46 46.09
C LYS A 47 5.66 18.67 45.85
N ILE A 48 5.56 17.42 45.40
CA ILE A 48 6.71 16.55 45.11
C ILE A 48 7.65 17.18 44.07
N PHE A 49 7.10 17.88 43.08
CA PHE A 49 7.90 18.49 42.03
C PHE A 49 8.73 19.70 42.52
N VAL A 50 8.12 20.59 43.31
CA VAL A 50 8.72 21.89 43.67
C VAL A 50 9.52 21.84 44.98
N GLU A 51 9.33 20.84 45.84
CA GLU A 51 9.94 20.80 47.17
C GLU A 51 11.49 20.74 47.13
N THR A 52 12.12 21.62 47.90
CA THR A 52 13.57 21.73 48.06
C THR A 52 14.02 21.23 49.43
N ASP A 53 15.23 20.68 49.50
CA ASP A 53 15.88 20.32 50.75
C ASP A 53 16.46 21.55 51.48
N SER A 54 17.04 21.34 52.67
CA SER A 54 17.68 22.39 53.46
C SER A 54 18.97 22.96 52.83
N ALA A 55 19.50 22.32 51.80
CA ALA A 55 20.67 22.75 51.04
C ALA A 55 20.29 23.52 49.76
N GLY A 56 19.00 23.72 49.49
CA GLY A 56 18.50 24.40 48.29
C GLY A 56 18.45 23.51 47.04
N SER A 57 18.69 22.21 47.18
CA SER A 57 18.62 21.20 46.11
C SER A 57 17.23 20.55 46.06
N ARG A 58 16.91 19.80 44.99
CA ARG A 58 15.60 19.16 44.84
C ARG A 58 15.49 17.95 45.77
N LYS A 59 14.46 17.93 46.63
CA LYS A 59 14.31 16.92 47.70
C LYS A 59 14.11 15.50 47.17
N TYR A 60 13.43 15.34 46.03
CA TYR A 60 13.02 14.05 45.48
C TYR A 60 13.80 13.67 44.21
N PRO A 61 14.02 12.36 43.96
CA PRO A 61 14.78 11.91 42.81
C PRO A 61 14.06 12.20 41.47
N PRO A 62 14.81 12.30 40.35
CA PRO A 62 14.26 12.65 39.05
C PRO A 62 13.09 11.77 38.56
N GLN A 63 13.11 10.44 38.81
CA GLN A 63 12.03 9.55 38.37
C GLN A 63 10.69 9.89 39.06
N VAL A 64 10.75 10.18 40.36
CA VAL A 64 9.58 10.53 41.17
C VAL A 64 9.04 11.91 40.77
N ARG A 65 9.93 12.87 40.49
CA ARG A 65 9.55 14.19 39.96
C ARG A 65 8.92 14.09 38.56
N MET A 66 9.41 13.18 37.71
CA MET A 66 8.81 12.93 36.40
C MET A 66 7.39 12.34 36.53
N PHE A 67 7.17 11.42 37.47
CA PHE A 67 5.82 10.92 37.77
C PHE A 67 4.91 12.02 38.32
N ALA A 68 5.42 12.88 39.21
CA ALA A 68 4.69 14.03 39.73
C ALA A 68 4.25 15.00 38.61
N LEU A 69 5.13 15.22 37.62
CA LEU A 69 4.80 15.97 36.41
C LEU A 69 3.74 15.26 35.54
N ARG A 70 3.76 13.92 35.42
CA ARG A 70 2.70 13.16 34.75
C ARG A 70 1.33 13.34 35.41
N LEU A 71 1.26 13.40 36.74
CA LEU A 71 0.00 13.70 37.42
C LEU A 71 -0.52 15.12 37.07
N LEU A 72 0.38 16.09 36.95
CA LEU A 72 -0.01 17.45 36.54
C LEU A 72 -0.44 17.51 35.07
N GLU A 73 0.20 16.74 34.20
CA GLU A 73 -0.22 16.57 32.81
C GLU A 73 -1.63 15.98 32.73
N GLU A 74 -1.90 14.82 33.36
CA GLU A 74 -3.23 14.19 33.35
C GLU A 74 -4.32 15.10 33.94
N PHE A 75 -3.96 15.96 34.90
CA PHE A 75 -4.90 16.92 35.48
C PHE A 75 -5.29 18.05 34.50
N LEU A 76 -4.35 18.47 33.66
CA LEU A 76 -4.51 19.58 32.71
C LEU A 76 -4.92 19.12 31.30
N ASP A 77 -4.59 17.89 30.92
CA ASP A 77 -4.85 17.35 29.60
C ASP A 77 -6.36 17.26 29.33
N ASN A 78 -6.76 17.63 28.12
CA ASN A 78 -8.15 17.73 27.65
C ASN A 78 -9.10 18.55 28.56
N ARG A 79 -8.57 19.32 29.52
CA ARG A 79 -9.38 20.22 30.33
C ARG A 79 -9.78 21.44 29.50
N LEU A 80 -11.08 21.71 29.45
CA LEU A 80 -11.67 22.81 28.69
C LEU A 80 -12.25 23.90 29.59
N GLU A 81 -12.47 23.60 30.86
CA GLU A 81 -13.04 24.52 31.84
C GLU A 81 -11.94 25.29 32.60
N PRO A 82 -12.16 26.58 32.92
CA PRO A 82 -11.26 27.35 33.78
C PRO A 82 -11.07 26.68 35.15
N LEU A 83 -9.90 26.87 35.73
CA LEU A 83 -9.59 26.37 37.07
C LEU A 83 -10.28 27.20 38.15
N ASP A 84 -10.54 26.62 39.31
CA ASP A 84 -10.94 27.41 40.47
C ASP A 84 -9.81 28.35 40.91
N LYS A 85 -10.18 29.47 41.55
CA LYS A 85 -9.22 30.55 41.88
C LYS A 85 -8.07 30.10 42.79
N GLU A 86 -8.33 29.18 43.71
CA GLU A 86 -7.33 28.68 44.65
C GLU A 86 -6.32 27.79 43.93
N SER A 87 -6.80 26.81 43.14
CA SER A 87 -5.96 25.93 42.35
C SER A 87 -5.13 26.69 41.32
N PHE A 88 -5.74 27.68 40.64
CA PHE A 88 -5.03 28.56 39.71
C PHE A 88 -3.90 29.32 40.39
N SER A 89 -4.18 30.01 41.51
CA SER A 89 -3.20 30.82 42.22
C SER A 89 -2.02 29.98 42.73
N LEU A 90 -2.32 28.78 43.25
CA LEU A 90 -1.30 27.85 43.73
C LEU A 90 -0.38 27.38 42.60
N LEU A 91 -0.95 26.90 41.48
CA LEU A 91 -0.17 26.46 40.32
C LEU A 91 0.66 27.60 39.75
N GLN A 92 0.07 28.77 39.54
CA GLN A 92 0.76 29.94 38.99
C GLN A 92 1.96 30.35 39.86
N GLN A 93 1.77 30.49 41.17
CA GLN A 93 2.85 30.90 42.08
C GLN A 93 3.96 29.86 42.15
N SER A 94 3.62 28.58 42.30
CA SER A 94 4.61 27.50 42.41
C SER A 94 5.43 27.32 41.12
N LEU A 95 4.79 27.41 39.95
CA LEU A 95 5.48 27.26 38.66
C LEU A 95 6.36 28.49 38.34
N LEU A 96 5.90 29.71 38.63
CA LEU A 96 6.72 30.92 38.45
C LEU A 96 7.93 30.94 39.39
N GLN A 97 7.73 30.54 40.66
CA GLN A 97 8.83 30.41 41.62
C GLN A 97 9.84 29.34 41.19
N TYR A 98 9.37 28.24 40.59
CA TYR A 98 10.25 27.23 40.00
C TYR A 98 11.09 27.81 38.84
N ILE A 99 10.50 28.63 37.96
CA ILE A 99 11.24 29.30 36.87
C ILE A 99 12.31 30.25 37.45
N GLU A 100 11.95 31.06 38.45
CA GLU A 100 12.89 31.99 39.09
C GLU A 100 14.07 31.26 39.72
N THR A 101 13.79 30.23 40.53
CA THR A 101 14.82 29.52 41.29
C THR A 101 15.69 28.59 40.43
N SER A 102 15.10 27.90 39.45
CA SER A 102 15.84 26.90 38.65
C SER A 102 16.36 27.39 37.31
N TYR A 103 15.65 28.29 36.61
CA TYR A 103 16.05 28.78 35.28
C TYR A 103 16.72 30.16 35.33
N ALA A 104 16.20 31.09 36.14
CA ALA A 104 16.74 32.45 36.18
C ALA A 104 18.01 32.56 37.04
N GLN A 105 17.99 31.97 38.25
CA GLN A 105 19.08 32.08 39.24
C GLN A 105 19.88 30.78 39.41
N GLY A 106 19.30 29.62 39.11
CA GLY A 106 19.88 28.30 39.34
C GLY A 106 20.66 27.73 38.14
N PRO A 107 21.41 26.62 38.34
CA PRO A 107 22.23 25.97 37.30
C PRO A 107 21.42 25.16 36.28
N ILE A 108 20.08 25.26 36.29
CA ILE A 108 19.12 24.32 35.68
C ILE A 108 19.28 22.88 36.19
N GLU A 109 18.24 22.05 36.00
CA GLU A 109 18.30 20.58 36.08
C GLU A 109 19.33 20.03 35.06
N GLY A 110 20.62 20.06 35.41
CA GLY A 110 21.73 19.74 34.51
C GLY A 110 21.66 18.33 33.88
N ASP A 111 21.45 17.31 34.70
CA ASP A 111 21.51 15.89 34.27
C ASP A 111 20.16 15.33 33.78
N ALA A 112 19.08 16.13 33.79
CA ALA A 112 17.71 15.64 33.57
C ALA A 112 16.95 16.44 32.49
N ALA A 113 17.44 16.41 31.25
CA ALA A 113 16.83 17.11 30.12
C ALA A 113 15.33 16.77 29.92
N TYR A 114 14.94 15.51 30.17
CA TYR A 114 13.54 15.06 30.06
C TYR A 114 12.59 15.77 31.04
N ILE A 115 13.07 16.20 32.22
CA ILE A 115 12.26 16.99 33.18
C ILE A 115 11.99 18.38 32.61
N ARG A 116 12.98 19.01 31.95
CA ARG A 116 12.82 20.32 31.33
C ARG A 116 11.77 20.29 30.22
N ASN A 117 11.86 19.29 29.34
CA ASN A 117 10.90 19.08 28.26
C ASN A 117 9.49 18.86 28.85
N LYS A 118 9.38 17.99 29.86
CA LYS A 118 8.09 17.72 30.50
C LYS A 118 7.49 18.94 31.19
N PHE A 119 8.33 19.73 31.87
CA PHE A 119 7.91 20.98 32.50
C PHE A 119 7.41 22.00 31.45
N SER A 120 8.12 22.16 30.33
CA SER A 120 7.69 23.05 29.25
C SER A 120 6.33 22.65 28.66
N HIS A 121 6.08 21.34 28.51
CA HIS A 121 4.80 20.81 28.08
C HIS A 121 3.67 21.10 29.09
N ILE A 122 3.91 20.86 30.38
CA ILE A 122 2.92 21.13 31.44
C ILE A 122 2.58 22.62 31.54
N LEU A 123 3.58 23.48 31.43
CA LEU A 123 3.35 24.92 31.43
C LEU A 123 2.54 25.36 30.19
N SER A 124 2.73 24.68 29.06
CA SER A 124 1.94 24.90 27.83
C SER A 124 0.49 24.41 27.98
N LEU A 125 0.25 23.25 28.60
CA LEU A 125 -1.11 22.79 28.94
C LEU A 125 -1.80 23.76 29.91
N PHE A 126 -1.08 24.22 30.93
CA PHE A 126 -1.59 25.20 31.89
C PHE A 126 -1.93 26.52 31.18
N PHE A 127 -1.10 26.96 30.24
CA PHE A 127 -1.39 28.10 29.37
C PHE A 127 -2.69 27.88 28.55
N LEU A 128 -2.85 26.75 27.87
CA LEU A 128 -4.03 26.46 27.05
C LEU A 128 -5.33 26.47 27.87
N CYS A 129 -5.26 26.07 29.13
CA CYS A 129 -6.40 26.05 30.04
C CYS A 129 -6.75 27.45 30.60
N THR A 130 -5.76 28.35 30.77
CA THR A 130 -5.93 29.55 31.61
C THR A 130 -5.75 30.88 30.88
N TYR A 131 -5.11 30.90 29.70
CA TYR A 131 -4.68 32.13 29.03
C TYR A 131 -5.82 33.10 28.68
N ILE A 132 -6.98 32.58 28.28
CA ILE A 132 -8.12 33.41 27.84
C ILE A 132 -8.70 34.22 29.01
N ASP A 133 -9.04 33.52 30.10
CA ASP A 133 -9.88 34.06 31.17
C ASP A 133 -9.12 34.39 32.47
N GLN A 134 -8.02 33.69 32.76
CA GLN A 134 -7.35 33.75 34.08
C GLN A 134 -5.94 34.33 34.02
N TRP A 135 -5.16 34.05 32.97
CA TRP A 135 -3.76 34.49 32.86
C TRP A 135 -3.42 35.18 31.53
N PRO A 136 -4.06 36.32 31.21
CA PRO A 136 -3.80 37.06 29.97
C PRO A 136 -2.39 37.68 29.90
N LEU A 137 -1.70 37.84 31.04
CA LEU A 137 -0.36 38.43 31.14
C LEU A 137 0.78 37.40 31.08
N PHE A 138 0.49 36.14 30.77
CA PHE A 138 1.45 35.02 30.77
C PHE A 138 2.82 35.37 30.15
N PHE A 139 2.85 35.84 28.90
CA PHE A 139 4.10 36.18 28.22
C PHE A 139 4.80 37.38 28.86
N THR A 140 4.04 38.35 29.35
CA THR A 140 4.60 39.53 30.03
C THR A 140 5.30 39.14 31.32
N ASP A 141 4.73 38.21 32.08
CA ASP A 141 5.35 37.68 33.29
C ASP A 141 6.60 36.85 32.98
N LEU A 142 6.56 36.05 31.91
CA LEU A 142 7.72 35.26 31.46
C LEU A 142 8.89 36.16 31.00
N PHE A 143 8.61 37.24 30.27
CA PHE A 143 9.64 38.16 29.77
C PHE A 143 10.46 38.84 30.88
N LYS A 144 9.89 39.03 32.07
CA LYS A 144 10.61 39.55 33.24
C LYS A 144 11.80 38.66 33.63
N PHE A 145 11.71 37.35 33.39
CA PHE A 145 12.79 36.41 33.67
C PHE A 145 13.81 36.29 32.54
N ILE A 146 13.46 36.66 31.30
CA ILE A 146 14.40 36.63 30.17
C ILE A 146 15.42 37.76 30.30
N GLN A 147 14.98 38.96 30.73
CA GLN A 147 15.85 40.11 31.01
C GLN A 147 15.60 40.69 32.42
N PRO A 148 16.10 40.04 33.48
CA PRO A 148 15.81 40.43 34.86
C PRO A 148 16.40 41.80 35.27
N SER A 149 17.44 42.27 34.58
CA SER A 149 18.19 43.50 34.92
C SER A 149 17.93 44.68 33.96
N GLY A 150 16.93 44.57 33.07
CA GLY A 150 16.54 45.60 32.12
C GLY A 150 17.09 45.44 30.70
N PRO A 151 16.82 46.39 29.78
CA PRO A 151 17.04 46.23 28.34
C PRO A 151 18.50 46.22 27.88
N ASN A 152 19.45 46.56 28.75
CA ASN A 152 20.89 46.61 28.44
C ASN A 152 21.67 45.37 28.90
N THR A 153 21.00 44.36 29.49
CA THR A 153 21.64 43.11 29.89
C THR A 153 21.38 41.99 28.89
N PRO A 154 22.36 41.10 28.65
CA PRO A 154 22.18 40.00 27.71
C PRO A 154 21.04 39.09 28.16
N PHE A 155 20.36 38.47 27.19
CA PHE A 155 19.26 37.57 27.50
C PHE A 155 19.71 36.36 28.32
N ASN A 156 18.91 35.97 29.32
CA ASN A 156 19.15 34.72 30.03
C ASN A 156 18.90 33.54 29.08
N ARG A 157 19.96 32.79 28.72
CA ARG A 157 19.88 31.63 27.82
C ARG A 157 18.85 30.61 28.26
N HIS A 158 18.82 30.26 29.54
CA HIS A 158 18.01 29.18 30.08
C HIS A 158 16.52 29.49 30.01
N VAL A 159 16.14 30.73 30.38
CA VAL A 159 14.77 31.20 30.26
C VAL A 159 14.39 31.41 28.78
N SER A 160 15.33 31.85 27.94
CA SER A 160 15.11 31.99 26.49
C SER A 160 14.79 30.64 25.82
N LEU A 161 15.56 29.59 26.13
CA LEU A 161 15.29 28.24 25.65
C LEU A 161 13.95 27.72 26.18
N LEU A 162 13.62 27.93 27.45
CA LEU A 162 12.31 27.55 28.00
C LEU A 162 11.17 28.27 27.26
N PHE A 163 11.30 29.57 27.03
CA PHE A 163 10.35 30.36 26.26
C PHE A 163 10.15 29.81 24.84
N PHE A 164 11.23 29.47 24.14
CA PHE A 164 11.18 28.84 22.83
C PHE A 164 10.41 27.52 22.84
N HIS A 165 10.70 26.62 23.78
CA HIS A 165 9.96 25.36 23.93
C HIS A 165 8.47 25.58 24.18
N ILE A 166 8.10 26.52 25.06
CA ILE A 166 6.69 26.84 25.35
C ILE A 166 5.98 27.32 24.08
N VAL A 167 6.59 28.22 23.31
CA VAL A 167 5.99 28.75 22.07
C VAL A 167 5.86 27.64 21.00
N LEU A 168 6.84 26.73 20.91
CA LEU A 168 6.80 25.57 20.04
C LEU A 168 5.63 24.63 20.41
N GLU A 169 5.51 24.26 21.68
CA GLU A 169 4.44 23.41 22.21
C GLU A 169 3.05 24.03 21.99
N ILE A 170 2.89 25.32 22.32
CA ILE A 170 1.64 26.06 22.08
C ILE A 170 1.29 26.04 20.59
N SER A 171 2.26 26.34 19.72
CA SER A 171 2.04 26.32 18.27
C SER A 171 1.68 24.93 17.75
N GLY A 172 2.31 23.88 18.30
CA GLY A 172 1.99 22.48 18.03
C GLY A 172 0.54 22.15 18.34
N GLU A 173 0.05 22.56 19.51
CA GLU A 173 -1.33 22.29 19.95
C GLU A 173 -2.37 23.08 19.14
N VAL A 174 -2.14 24.37 18.90
CA VAL A 174 -3.18 25.25 18.34
C VAL A 174 -3.11 25.41 16.82
N ALA A 175 -2.01 25.04 16.16
CA ALA A 175 -1.81 25.30 14.74
C ALA A 175 -1.33 24.10 13.90
N ASP A 176 -0.56 23.16 14.47
CA ASP A 176 -0.01 22.03 13.71
C ASP A 176 -1.11 21.04 13.27
N GLN A 177 -1.18 20.77 11.95
CA GLN A 177 -2.22 19.91 11.37
C GLN A 177 -1.96 18.43 11.63
N MET A 178 -0.70 18.01 11.70
CA MET A 178 -0.33 16.63 11.97
C MET A 178 -0.76 16.26 13.38
N ILE A 179 -0.42 17.09 14.37
CA ILE A 179 -0.83 16.88 15.76
C ILE A 179 -2.36 16.92 15.90
N LYS A 180 -3.03 17.83 15.20
CA LYS A 180 -4.51 17.89 15.20
C LYS A 180 -5.16 16.64 14.63
N SER A 181 -4.62 16.08 13.54
CA SER A 181 -5.14 14.86 12.92
C SER A 181 -4.88 13.59 13.73
N ALA A 182 -3.78 13.55 14.49
CA ALA A 182 -3.43 12.41 15.33
C ALA A 182 -4.29 12.32 16.61
N ARG A 183 -4.89 13.43 17.06
CA ARG A 183 -5.77 13.44 18.23
C ARG A 183 -7.22 13.21 17.86
N HIS A 184 -7.97 12.66 18.81
CA HIS A 184 -9.42 12.53 18.67
C HIS A 184 -10.07 13.90 18.41
N PHE A 185 -10.88 13.99 17.36
CA PHE A 185 -11.58 15.22 17.02
C PHE A 185 -12.69 15.52 18.04
N SER A 186 -12.68 16.72 18.63
CA SER A 186 -13.77 17.26 19.46
C SER A 186 -14.05 18.69 19.02
N ALA A 187 -15.34 19.03 18.85
CA ALA A 187 -15.78 20.35 18.44
C ALA A 187 -15.39 21.42 19.48
N GLU A 188 -15.46 21.06 20.76
CA GLU A 188 -15.15 21.92 21.89
C GLU A 188 -13.65 22.23 21.97
N ARG A 189 -12.78 21.22 21.79
CA ARG A 189 -11.32 21.42 21.70
C ARG A 189 -10.96 22.33 20.54
N HIS A 190 -11.53 22.09 19.37
CA HIS A 190 -11.27 22.92 18.19
C HIS A 190 -11.70 24.38 18.37
N ALA A 191 -12.84 24.61 19.05
CA ALA A 191 -13.31 25.95 19.39
C ALA A 191 -12.38 26.66 20.38
N ARG A 192 -11.90 25.96 21.42
CA ARG A 192 -10.90 26.50 22.37
C ARG A 192 -9.62 26.89 21.64
N ASP A 193 -9.05 26.00 20.84
CA ASP A 193 -7.77 26.24 20.16
C ASP A 193 -7.84 27.44 19.20
N THR A 194 -9.00 27.61 18.54
CA THR A 194 -9.28 28.79 17.71
C THR A 194 -9.28 30.07 18.54
N LYS A 195 -9.98 30.08 19.69
CA LYS A 195 -10.00 31.24 20.60
C LYS A 195 -8.61 31.60 21.13
N VAL A 196 -7.82 30.60 21.56
CA VAL A 196 -6.45 30.81 22.06
C VAL A 196 -5.58 31.43 20.98
N ARG A 197 -5.62 30.89 19.76
CA ARG A 197 -4.86 31.40 18.62
C ARG A 197 -5.21 32.86 18.32
N ASP A 198 -6.49 33.20 18.31
CA ASP A 198 -6.95 34.56 18.01
C ASP A 198 -6.58 35.55 19.13
N ALA A 199 -6.66 35.14 20.40
CA ALA A 199 -6.21 35.95 21.52
C ALA A 199 -4.69 36.20 21.50
N VAL A 200 -3.87 35.20 21.18
CA VAL A 200 -2.41 35.37 21.06
C VAL A 200 -2.07 36.35 19.92
N ARG A 201 -2.75 36.24 18.77
CA ARG A 201 -2.58 37.15 17.62
C ARG A 201 -2.82 38.61 18.00
N GLU A 202 -3.88 38.85 18.76
CA GLU A 202 -4.27 40.21 19.14
C GLU A 202 -3.38 40.80 20.25
N ARG A 203 -3.03 40.00 21.26
CA ARG A 203 -2.43 40.51 22.51
C ARG A 203 -0.91 40.46 22.55
N ASP A 204 -0.31 39.36 22.08
CA ASP A 204 1.08 39.02 22.42
C ASP A 204 1.98 38.72 21.20
N ALA A 205 1.40 38.42 20.03
CA ALA A 205 2.13 38.01 18.83
C ALA A 205 3.28 38.96 18.43
N ALA A 206 3.04 40.28 18.46
CA ALA A 206 4.08 41.26 18.13
C ALA A 206 5.28 41.19 19.08
N ARG A 207 5.02 41.10 20.39
CA ARG A 207 6.05 41.04 21.44
C ARG A 207 6.79 39.71 21.44
N VAL A 208 6.07 38.60 21.22
CA VAL A 208 6.66 37.27 21.05
C VAL A 208 7.60 37.24 19.84
N ASN A 209 7.17 37.77 18.70
CA ASN A 209 7.98 37.83 17.49
C ASN A 209 9.23 38.71 17.67
N GLU A 210 9.07 39.90 18.26
CA GLU A 210 10.19 40.79 18.58
C GLU A 210 11.20 40.13 19.52
N ALA A 211 10.73 39.49 20.60
CA ALA A 211 11.60 38.81 21.56
C ALA A 211 12.39 37.66 20.90
N VAL A 212 11.72 36.79 20.13
CA VAL A 212 12.38 35.67 19.44
C VAL A 212 13.45 36.19 18.49
N LEU A 213 13.12 37.16 17.62
CA LEU A 213 14.06 37.67 16.63
C LEU A 213 15.25 38.42 17.27
N THR A 214 15.01 39.14 18.37
CA THR A 214 16.08 39.87 19.07
C THR A 214 17.04 38.91 19.77
N ILE A 215 16.53 37.87 20.44
CA ILE A 215 17.35 36.82 21.07
C ILE A 215 18.20 36.12 20.01
N VAL A 216 17.61 35.76 18.86
CA VAL A 216 18.32 35.12 17.76
C VAL A 216 19.39 36.03 17.17
N ALA A 217 19.09 37.31 16.94
CA ALA A 217 20.06 38.27 16.40
C ALA A 217 21.25 38.51 17.36
N GLU A 218 20.99 38.61 18.67
CA GLU A 218 22.05 38.75 19.69
C GLU A 218 22.95 37.49 19.75
N ALA A 219 22.35 36.30 19.75
CA ALA A 219 23.11 35.05 19.73
C ALA A 219 23.92 34.89 18.43
N ALA A 220 23.33 35.24 17.28
CA ALA A 220 23.99 35.17 15.99
C ALA A 220 25.19 36.14 15.90
N THR A 221 25.03 37.38 16.35
CA THR A 221 26.10 38.39 16.35
C THR A 221 27.24 38.04 17.32
N THR A 222 26.90 37.53 18.51
CA THR A 222 27.87 37.02 19.48
C THR A 222 28.74 35.94 18.84
N ARG A 223 28.11 34.95 18.21
CA ARG A 223 28.80 33.86 17.51
C ARG A 223 29.67 34.37 16.35
N SER A 224 29.15 35.23 15.47
CA SER A 224 29.95 35.80 14.36
C SER A 224 31.18 36.56 14.86
N SER A 225 31.06 37.30 15.97
CA SER A 225 32.19 38.00 16.60
C SER A 225 33.24 37.06 17.20
N GLN A 226 32.81 35.89 17.69
CA GLN A 226 33.70 34.86 18.25
C GLN A 226 34.40 34.07 17.15
N LEU A 227 33.70 33.76 16.05
CA LEU A 227 34.27 33.11 14.86
C LEU A 227 35.33 33.98 14.17
N GLN A 228 35.13 35.31 14.09
CA GLN A 228 36.13 36.22 13.53
C GLN A 228 37.41 36.35 14.37
N LYS A 229 37.35 36.01 15.67
CA LYS A 229 38.49 36.03 16.60
C LYS A 229 39.19 34.65 16.69
N ALA A 230 38.77 33.67 15.90
CA ALA A 230 39.18 32.26 15.99
C ALA A 230 40.49 31.92 15.25
N THR A 231 41.55 32.74 15.39
CA THR A 231 42.91 32.36 14.97
C THR A 231 43.74 31.69 16.08
N THR A 232 43.20 31.49 17.29
CA THR A 232 43.88 30.77 18.40
C THR A 232 42.90 29.98 19.29
N SER A 233 43.13 28.67 19.37
CA SER A 233 42.34 27.61 20.00
C SER A 233 42.35 27.63 21.54
N SER A 234 41.17 27.63 22.17
CA SER A 234 40.97 27.43 23.62
C SER A 234 39.63 26.73 23.84
N GLU A 235 39.62 25.66 24.64
CA GLU A 235 38.47 24.75 24.86
C GLU A 235 37.19 25.47 25.34
N ASN A 236 37.29 26.50 26.18
CA ASN A 236 36.14 27.27 26.68
C ASN A 236 35.40 28.06 25.56
N LYS A 237 36.06 28.34 24.43
CA LYS A 237 35.43 29.08 23.31
C LYS A 237 34.49 28.20 22.48
N ASN A 238 34.77 26.91 22.38
CA ASN A 238 33.91 25.98 21.64
C ASN A 238 32.56 25.82 22.35
N GLU A 239 32.56 25.75 23.68
CA GLU A 239 31.34 25.64 24.48
C GLU A 239 30.44 26.88 24.32
N GLU A 240 30.99 28.11 24.28
CA GLU A 240 30.17 29.31 24.05
C GLU A 240 29.57 29.37 22.65
N VAL A 241 30.31 28.93 21.62
CA VAL A 241 29.83 28.85 20.25
C VAL A 241 28.71 27.81 20.11
N GLU A 242 28.86 26.63 20.71
CA GLU A 242 27.82 25.59 20.74
C GLU A 242 26.55 26.07 21.43
N LYS A 243 26.70 26.76 22.58
CA LYS A 243 25.58 27.38 23.30
C LYS A 243 24.85 28.42 22.44
N ALA A 244 25.58 29.22 21.66
CA ALA A 244 24.98 30.17 20.73
C ALA A 244 24.28 29.49 19.55
N ILE A 245 24.85 28.39 19.03
CA ILE A 245 24.22 27.59 17.97
C ILE A 245 22.87 27.02 18.45
N GLU A 246 22.80 26.46 19.65
CA GLU A 246 21.56 25.92 20.23
C GLU A 246 20.46 27.01 20.32
N VAL A 247 20.82 28.21 20.79
CA VAL A 247 19.88 29.33 20.91
C VAL A 247 19.39 29.78 19.53
N VAL A 248 20.28 29.88 18.53
CA VAL A 248 19.90 30.27 17.17
C VAL A 248 19.05 29.19 16.50
N ASP A 249 19.46 27.92 16.53
CA ASP A 249 18.71 26.79 15.95
C ASP A 249 17.29 26.72 16.55
N LEU A 250 17.18 26.67 17.88
CA LEU A 250 15.87 26.58 18.53
C LEU A 250 15.05 27.85 18.34
N GLY A 251 15.67 29.02 18.33
CA GLY A 251 15.00 30.30 18.09
C GLY A 251 14.42 30.39 16.67
N ILE A 252 15.15 29.92 15.66
CA ILE A 252 14.67 29.86 14.28
C ILE A 252 13.55 28.81 14.13
N ARG A 253 13.67 27.64 14.77
CA ARG A 253 12.57 26.65 14.83
C ARG A 253 11.31 27.24 15.45
N THR A 254 11.47 27.99 16.54
CA THR A 254 10.39 28.70 17.22
C THR A 254 9.76 29.72 16.31
N PHE A 255 10.54 30.56 15.63
CA PHE A 255 10.05 31.48 14.61
C PHE A 255 9.24 30.75 13.53
N GLY A 256 9.78 29.66 12.98
CA GLY A 256 9.08 28.82 12.02
C GLY A 256 7.76 28.25 12.55
N SER A 257 7.60 28.01 13.85
CA SER A 257 6.38 27.42 14.44
C SER A 257 5.15 28.32 14.36
N TYR A 258 5.32 29.64 14.50
CA TYR A 258 4.20 30.58 14.57
C TYR A 258 3.97 31.41 13.30
N VAL A 259 4.96 31.48 12.41
CA VAL A 259 4.88 32.24 11.15
C VAL A 259 3.64 31.91 10.32
N GLY A 260 3.26 30.63 10.29
CA GLY A 260 2.13 30.15 9.50
C GLY A 260 0.78 30.69 9.96
N TRP A 261 0.67 31.15 11.22
CA TRP A 261 -0.60 31.58 11.78
C TRP A 261 -0.58 32.97 12.42
N ILE A 262 0.55 33.67 12.59
CA ILE A 262 0.58 35.09 13.01
C ILE A 262 0.42 36.03 11.80
N ASP A 263 0.26 37.35 11.99
CA ASP A 263 0.25 38.33 10.88
C ASP A 263 1.60 38.32 10.11
N ILE A 264 1.53 38.28 8.77
CA ILE A 264 2.70 38.26 7.90
C ILE A 264 3.52 39.55 7.97
N ASN A 265 2.88 40.70 8.24
CA ASN A 265 3.58 41.99 8.32
C ASN A 265 4.51 42.08 9.53
N LEU A 266 4.25 41.27 10.57
CA LEU A 266 5.12 41.17 11.74
C LEU A 266 6.33 40.28 11.45
N THR A 267 6.16 39.23 10.65
CA THR A 267 7.19 38.20 10.44
C THR A 267 8.07 38.48 9.23
N VAL A 268 7.57 39.19 8.21
CA VAL A 268 8.32 39.53 7.00
C VAL A 268 8.62 41.02 7.01
N THR A 269 9.80 41.36 7.53
CA THR A 269 10.35 42.72 7.54
C THR A 269 11.73 42.72 6.88
N PRO A 270 12.26 43.89 6.44
CA PRO A 270 13.59 43.96 5.85
C PRO A 270 14.71 43.40 6.77
N THR A 271 14.58 43.61 8.08
CA THR A 271 15.53 43.09 9.07
C THR A 271 15.41 41.58 9.24
N THR A 272 14.18 41.05 9.34
CA THR A 272 13.95 39.61 9.47
C THR A 272 14.43 38.85 8.24
N VAL A 273 14.11 39.34 7.03
CA VAL A 273 14.54 38.68 5.78
C VAL A 273 16.06 38.67 5.65
N SER A 274 16.73 39.77 5.97
CA SER A 274 18.20 39.84 5.98
C SER A 274 18.81 38.87 6.99
N LEU A 275 18.21 38.75 8.18
CA LEU A 275 18.67 37.80 9.20
C LEU A 275 18.51 36.36 8.70
N LEU A 276 17.34 35.97 8.20
CA LEU A 276 17.10 34.61 7.70
C LEU A 276 18.04 34.24 6.55
N PHE A 277 18.27 35.12 5.57
CA PHE A 277 19.22 34.79 4.50
C PHE A 277 20.67 34.70 4.97
N SER A 278 21.07 35.48 5.98
CA SER A 278 22.39 35.28 6.60
C SER A 278 22.50 33.93 7.30
N MET A 279 21.43 33.46 7.94
CA MET A 279 21.38 32.16 8.62
C MET A 279 21.26 30.98 7.63
N LEU A 280 20.68 31.21 6.45
CA LEU A 280 20.61 30.20 5.39
C LEU A 280 21.99 29.89 4.80
N ALA A 281 22.91 30.85 4.81
CA ALA A 281 24.29 30.67 4.37
C ALA A 281 25.27 30.37 5.53
N ASP A 282 24.75 30.01 6.71
CA ASP A 282 25.57 29.79 7.90
C ASP A 282 26.43 28.52 7.80
N PRO A 283 27.67 28.49 8.34
CA PRO A 283 28.44 27.25 8.40
C PRO A 283 27.79 26.15 9.26
N SER A 284 26.92 26.50 10.22
CA SER A 284 26.26 25.52 11.08
C SER A 284 25.08 24.87 10.36
N LEU A 285 25.16 23.56 10.15
CA LEU A 285 24.09 22.78 9.53
C LEU A 285 22.72 22.88 10.24
N PRO A 286 22.60 22.72 11.58
CA PRO A 286 21.32 22.88 12.26
C PRO A 286 20.62 24.21 11.97
N ILE A 287 21.39 25.31 11.97
CA ILE A 287 20.87 26.66 11.68
C ILE A 287 20.37 26.75 10.24
N ARG A 288 21.12 26.23 9.25
CA ARG A 288 20.70 26.20 7.85
C ARG A 288 19.42 25.40 7.64
N LEU A 289 19.31 24.23 8.27
CA LEU A 289 18.11 23.38 8.21
C LEU A 289 16.89 24.05 8.85
N ALA A 290 17.03 24.58 10.07
CA ALA A 290 15.97 25.31 10.75
C ALA A 290 15.50 26.52 9.93
N THR A 291 16.44 27.25 9.33
CA THR A 291 16.16 28.43 8.50
C THR A 291 15.44 28.05 7.21
N SER A 292 15.83 26.96 6.56
CA SER A 292 15.16 26.43 5.37
C SER A 292 13.70 26.10 5.66
N VAL A 293 13.42 25.44 6.79
CA VAL A 293 12.05 25.13 7.22
C VAL A 293 11.26 26.40 7.57
N ALA A 294 11.88 27.39 8.22
CA ALA A 294 11.24 28.65 8.53
C ALA A 294 10.84 29.42 7.26
N LEU A 295 11.74 29.52 6.28
CA LEU A 295 11.45 30.12 4.97
C LEU A 295 10.37 29.33 4.22
N LEU A 296 10.39 28.00 4.27
CA LEU A 296 9.36 27.15 3.70
C LEU A 296 7.98 27.49 4.28
N ARG A 297 7.88 27.68 5.60
CA ARG A 297 6.62 28.06 6.26
C ARG A 297 6.17 29.48 5.94
N ILE A 298 7.09 30.44 5.75
CA ILE A 298 6.75 31.77 5.20
C ILE A 298 6.13 31.62 3.81
N VAL A 299 6.79 30.86 2.94
CA VAL A 299 6.35 30.63 1.56
C VAL A 299 5.05 29.82 1.52
N ALA A 300 4.81 28.87 2.43
CA ALA A 300 3.60 28.06 2.45
C ALA A 300 2.36 28.81 2.99
N LYS A 301 2.54 29.96 3.64
CA LYS A 301 1.45 30.70 4.28
C LYS A 301 0.40 31.17 3.26
N GLY A 302 -0.86 30.77 3.45
CA GLY A 302 -1.97 31.25 2.65
C GLY A 302 -2.23 32.75 2.89
N LEU A 303 -2.26 33.53 1.82
CA LEU A 303 -2.65 34.95 1.85
C LEU A 303 -3.98 35.13 1.13
N LYS A 304 -4.81 36.04 1.64
CA LYS A 304 -6.17 36.24 1.13
C LYS A 304 -6.17 36.78 -0.30
N GLU A 305 -5.32 37.78 -0.56
CA GLU A 305 -5.19 38.38 -1.88
C GLU A 305 -4.00 37.76 -2.65
N PRO A 306 -4.21 37.21 -3.85
CA PRO A 306 -3.14 36.64 -4.67
C PRO A 306 -2.02 37.64 -5.00
N GLY A 307 -2.35 38.94 -5.11
CA GLY A 307 -1.36 39.99 -5.36
C GLY A 307 -0.35 40.13 -4.22
N ASP A 308 -0.81 40.04 -2.96
CA ASP A 308 0.06 40.11 -1.78
C ASP A 308 1.02 38.92 -1.74
N LYS A 309 0.54 37.75 -2.18
CA LYS A 309 1.37 36.55 -2.31
C LYS A 309 2.47 36.71 -3.34
N LEU A 310 2.15 37.29 -4.49
CA LEU A 310 3.15 37.59 -5.51
C LEU A 310 4.16 38.62 -4.98
N GLN A 311 3.72 39.67 -4.27
CA GLN A 311 4.63 40.65 -3.65
C GLN A 311 5.56 40.02 -2.61
N LEU A 312 5.07 39.11 -1.76
CA LEU A 312 5.89 38.35 -0.83
C LEU A 312 7.01 37.59 -1.57
N ILE A 313 6.68 36.90 -2.67
CA ILE A 313 7.65 36.17 -3.48
C ILE A 313 8.71 37.12 -4.06
N LYS A 314 8.31 38.30 -4.54
CA LYS A 314 9.24 39.33 -5.04
C LYS A 314 10.20 39.81 -3.96
N VAL A 315 9.66 40.15 -2.78
CA VAL A 315 10.46 40.66 -1.65
C VAL A 315 11.49 39.64 -1.20
N LEU A 316 11.11 38.35 -1.15
CA LEU A 316 12.05 37.30 -0.78
C LEU A 316 13.09 37.04 -1.87
N SER A 317 12.76 37.23 -3.16
CA SER A 317 13.67 36.93 -4.30
C SER A 317 14.28 35.53 -4.22
N LEU A 318 13.52 34.59 -3.66
CA LEU A 318 14.02 33.29 -3.21
C LEU A 318 14.51 32.41 -4.37
N GLY A 319 13.94 32.55 -5.56
CA GLY A 319 14.38 31.80 -6.75
C GLY A 319 15.85 32.03 -7.10
N GLN A 320 16.34 33.27 -6.99
CA GLN A 320 17.75 33.61 -7.27
C GLN A 320 18.68 33.10 -6.16
N VAL A 321 18.21 33.16 -4.90
CA VAL A 321 18.96 32.64 -3.75
C VAL A 321 19.11 31.13 -3.85
N LEU A 322 18.04 30.41 -4.19
CA LEU A 322 18.04 28.97 -4.38
C LEU A 322 18.92 28.54 -5.57
N ASP A 323 18.91 29.29 -6.67
CA ASP A 323 19.81 29.07 -7.81
C ASP A 323 21.28 29.15 -7.39
N ALA A 324 21.67 30.20 -6.67
CA ALA A 324 23.03 30.37 -6.18
C ALA A 324 23.45 29.28 -5.17
N LEU A 325 22.56 28.92 -4.24
CA LEU A 325 22.84 27.91 -3.22
C LEU A 325 22.91 26.50 -3.82
N GLU A 326 22.00 26.14 -4.71
CA GLU A 326 22.04 24.85 -5.43
C GLU A 326 23.35 24.70 -6.20
N SER A 327 23.74 25.74 -6.94
CA SER A 327 24.99 25.74 -7.72
C SER A 327 26.21 25.54 -6.83
N LYS A 328 26.25 26.24 -5.69
CA LYS A 328 27.35 26.16 -4.72
C LYS A 328 27.43 24.77 -4.10
N THR A 329 26.34 24.29 -3.50
CA THR A 329 26.35 23.00 -2.80
C THR A 329 26.54 21.83 -3.76
N ARG A 330 26.14 21.97 -5.03
CA ARG A 330 26.39 20.96 -6.06
C ARG A 330 27.87 20.91 -6.45
N ALA A 331 28.51 22.07 -6.59
CA ALA A 331 29.95 22.12 -6.85
C ALA A 331 30.74 21.49 -5.69
N GLU A 332 30.32 21.75 -4.44
CA GLU A 332 30.91 21.14 -3.24
C GLU A 332 30.67 19.62 -3.20
N GLN A 333 29.47 19.14 -3.56
CA GLN A 333 29.16 17.71 -3.70
C GLN A 333 30.07 17.03 -4.74
N ILE A 334 30.26 17.64 -5.91
CA ILE A 334 31.15 17.14 -6.96
C ILE A 334 32.62 17.13 -6.51
N GLU A 335 33.04 18.16 -5.76
CA GLU A 335 34.41 18.25 -5.23
C GLU A 335 34.69 17.16 -4.18
N ARG A 336 33.69 16.82 -3.35
CA ARG A 336 33.79 15.74 -2.36
C ARG A 336 33.89 14.35 -3.01
N GLY A 337 33.20 14.11 -4.12
CA GLY A 337 33.15 12.80 -4.75
C GLY A 337 32.59 11.74 -3.78
N ASP A 338 33.39 10.72 -3.49
CA ASP A 338 33.00 9.59 -2.63
C ASP A 338 33.01 9.93 -1.12
N ASP A 339 33.53 11.10 -0.72
CA ASP A 339 33.57 11.55 0.69
C ASP A 339 32.22 12.19 1.08
N VAL A 340 31.20 11.34 1.24
CA VAL A 340 29.80 11.75 1.47
C VAL A 340 29.62 12.41 2.85
N ASP A 341 29.04 13.62 2.85
CA ASP A 341 28.57 14.29 4.06
C ASP A 341 27.04 14.27 4.11
N GLU A 342 26.46 13.31 4.83
CA GLU A 342 25.01 13.14 5.01
C GLU A 342 24.31 14.44 5.46
N GLY A 343 25.03 15.28 6.21
CA GLY A 343 24.52 16.56 6.66
C GLY A 343 24.36 17.57 5.54
N GLU A 344 25.35 17.68 4.64
CA GLU A 344 25.24 18.53 3.45
C GLU A 344 24.19 18.02 2.46
N GLU A 345 24.03 16.70 2.31
CA GLU A 345 22.96 16.12 1.48
C GLU A 345 21.57 16.43 2.06
N SER A 346 21.42 16.32 3.40
CA SER A 346 20.20 16.76 4.10
C SER A 346 19.89 18.26 3.88
N TYR A 347 20.92 19.10 3.74
CA TYR A 347 20.74 20.51 3.42
C TYR A 347 20.30 20.71 1.97
N ARG A 348 20.87 19.99 1.01
CA ARG A 348 20.40 20.00 -0.40
C ARG A 348 18.94 19.58 -0.49
N GLU A 349 18.52 18.55 0.22
CA GLU A 349 17.10 18.17 0.32
C GLU A 349 16.23 19.30 0.85
N ALA A 350 16.67 19.99 1.90
CA ALA A 350 15.92 21.10 2.49
C ALA A 350 15.74 22.25 1.49
N LEU A 351 16.76 22.54 0.67
CA LEU A 351 16.68 23.51 -0.43
C LEU A 351 15.73 23.03 -1.55
N GLY A 352 15.76 21.75 -1.91
CA GLY A 352 14.83 21.14 -2.85
C GLY A 352 13.37 21.23 -2.38
N LYS A 353 13.10 20.91 -1.11
CA LYS A 353 11.78 21.07 -0.45
C LYS A 353 11.31 22.53 -0.46
N LEU A 354 12.22 23.48 -0.28
CA LEU A 354 11.93 24.91 -0.33
C LEU A 354 11.59 25.38 -1.76
N LEU A 355 12.35 24.93 -2.77
CA LEU A 355 12.05 25.17 -4.19
C LEU A 355 10.69 24.60 -4.57
N ASN A 356 10.42 23.36 -4.15
CA ASN A 356 9.16 22.67 -4.39
C ASN A 356 7.97 23.49 -3.87
N MET A 357 8.04 23.97 -2.63
CA MET A 357 6.98 24.80 -2.05
C MET A 357 6.81 26.14 -2.79
N LEU A 358 7.92 26.80 -3.12
CA LEU A 358 7.90 28.06 -3.90
C LEU A 358 7.21 27.86 -5.26
N GLY A 359 7.58 26.81 -5.98
CA GLY A 359 7.00 26.51 -7.29
C GLY A 359 5.51 26.13 -7.21
N LEU A 360 5.10 25.39 -6.18
CA LEU A 360 3.68 25.04 -5.98
C LEU A 360 2.82 26.30 -5.74
N GLU A 361 3.30 27.25 -4.95
CA GLU A 361 2.59 28.54 -4.77
C GLU A 361 2.55 29.36 -6.06
N LEU A 362 3.63 29.37 -6.86
CA LEU A 362 3.64 30.02 -8.17
C LEU A 362 2.66 29.37 -9.16
N ILE A 363 2.50 28.04 -9.13
CA ILE A 363 1.50 27.32 -9.94
C ILE A 363 0.10 27.73 -9.53
N LYS A 364 -0.21 27.79 -8.23
CA LYS A 364 -1.52 28.25 -7.75
C LYS A 364 -1.83 29.67 -8.26
N LEU A 365 -0.85 30.57 -8.20
CA LEU A 365 -1.00 31.92 -8.74
C LEU A 365 -1.21 31.93 -10.26
N THR A 366 -0.57 31.02 -10.99
CA THR A 366 -0.68 30.94 -12.46
C THR A 366 -2.01 30.32 -12.90
N ASP A 367 -2.48 29.28 -12.23
CA ASP A 367 -3.63 28.47 -12.65
C ASP A 367 -4.97 28.94 -12.04
N GLU A 368 -4.96 29.45 -10.80
CA GLU A 368 -6.18 29.73 -10.02
C GLU A 368 -6.50 31.23 -9.89
N CYS A 369 -5.53 32.12 -10.12
CA CYS A 369 -5.73 33.55 -9.93
C CYS A 369 -6.60 34.15 -11.03
N PRO A 370 -7.65 34.94 -10.72
CA PRO A 370 -8.49 35.61 -11.73
C PRO A 370 -7.80 36.80 -12.40
N ASN A 371 -6.80 37.43 -11.76
CA ASN A 371 -6.10 38.61 -12.28
C ASN A 371 -4.98 38.21 -13.28
N GLU A 372 -5.08 38.67 -14.54
CA GLU A 372 -4.12 38.36 -15.61
C GLU A 372 -2.72 38.95 -15.34
N ASP A 373 -2.62 40.14 -14.75
CA ASP A 373 -1.31 40.75 -14.49
C ASP A 373 -0.51 39.90 -13.50
N VAL A 374 -1.18 39.45 -12.43
CA VAL A 374 -0.60 38.56 -11.42
C VAL A 374 -0.23 37.20 -12.03
N ARG A 375 -1.10 36.61 -12.87
CA ARG A 375 -0.81 35.35 -13.57
C ARG A 375 0.42 35.46 -14.46
N SER A 376 0.47 36.50 -15.30
CA SER A 376 1.55 36.69 -16.26
C SER A 376 2.90 36.87 -15.58
N GLU A 377 2.94 37.62 -14.49
CA GLU A 377 4.17 37.84 -13.73
C GLU A 377 4.57 36.61 -12.91
N ALA A 378 3.61 35.90 -12.30
CA ALA A 378 3.87 34.62 -11.64
C ALA A 378 4.44 33.58 -12.62
N ALA A 379 3.95 33.55 -13.87
CA ALA A 379 4.46 32.66 -14.91
C ALA A 379 5.92 32.96 -15.28
N VAL A 380 6.36 34.23 -15.22
CA VAL A 380 7.77 34.60 -15.42
C VAL A 380 8.65 34.04 -14.30
N TYR A 381 8.25 34.21 -13.03
CA TYR A 381 8.98 33.62 -11.90
C TYR A 381 8.98 32.09 -11.94
N LEU A 382 7.88 31.48 -12.36
CA LEU A 382 7.79 30.04 -12.53
C LEU A 382 8.75 29.52 -13.61
N ALA A 383 8.90 30.25 -14.73
CA ALA A 383 9.86 29.92 -15.76
C ALA A 383 11.31 30.08 -15.28
N GLN A 384 11.60 31.08 -14.43
CA GLN A 384 12.95 31.32 -13.88
C GLN A 384 13.44 30.17 -12.98
N ILE A 385 12.55 29.49 -12.27
CA ILE A 385 12.93 28.38 -11.37
C ILE A 385 13.07 27.03 -12.07
N GLN A 386 12.61 26.89 -13.33
CA GLN A 386 12.67 25.63 -14.09
C GLN A 386 14.09 25.04 -14.22
N PRO A 387 15.15 25.82 -14.51
CA PRO A 387 16.51 25.27 -14.56
C PRO A 387 17.01 24.75 -13.20
N VAL A 388 16.62 25.39 -12.10
CA VAL A 388 16.95 24.93 -10.73
C VAL A 388 16.22 23.62 -10.43
N LEU A 389 14.95 23.52 -10.81
CA LEU A 389 14.14 22.29 -10.69
C LEU A 389 14.82 21.12 -11.40
N LEU A 390 15.29 21.31 -12.64
CA LEU A 390 15.95 20.25 -13.40
C LEU A 390 17.28 19.81 -12.76
N ARG A 391 18.01 20.71 -12.10
CA ARG A 391 19.26 20.36 -11.42
C ARG A 391 19.04 19.56 -10.14
N PHE A 392 18.03 19.90 -9.34
CA PHE A 392 17.62 19.06 -8.20
C PHE A 392 17.09 17.70 -8.67
N LEU A 393 16.31 17.66 -9.75
CA LEU A 393 15.83 16.39 -10.33
C LEU A 393 17.00 15.50 -10.82
N ALA A 394 18.04 16.12 -11.38
CA ALA A 394 19.25 15.46 -11.87
C ALA A 394 20.28 15.18 -10.78
N ASP A 395 19.95 15.37 -9.50
CA ASP A 395 20.85 15.06 -8.40
C ASP A 395 21.17 13.56 -8.36
N PRO A 396 22.43 13.17 -8.08
CA PRO A 396 22.78 11.76 -7.89
C PRO A 396 21.92 11.09 -6.82
N TYR A 397 21.65 11.78 -5.71
CA TYR A 397 20.87 11.24 -4.59
C TYR A 397 19.37 11.29 -4.88
N ASP A 398 18.74 10.13 -4.81
CA ASP A 398 17.31 9.97 -5.08
C ASP A 398 16.43 10.72 -4.08
N ASP A 399 16.85 10.82 -2.81
CA ASP A 399 16.14 11.60 -1.80
C ASP A 399 16.06 13.09 -2.18
N THR A 400 17.18 13.68 -2.61
CA THR A 400 17.22 15.07 -3.10
C THR A 400 16.36 15.23 -4.36
N SER A 401 16.44 14.30 -5.31
CA SER A 401 15.62 14.30 -6.54
C SER A 401 14.11 14.25 -6.23
N SER A 402 13.71 13.38 -5.30
CA SER A 402 12.30 13.16 -4.94
C SER A 402 11.65 14.41 -4.32
N THR A 403 12.43 15.32 -3.72
CA THR A 403 11.91 16.52 -3.06
C THR A 403 11.11 17.45 -3.99
N VAL A 404 11.41 17.42 -5.29
CA VAL A 404 10.80 18.31 -6.30
C VAL A 404 9.69 17.64 -7.14
N PHE A 405 9.40 16.36 -6.87
CA PHE A 405 8.38 15.60 -7.59
C PHE A 405 6.98 16.23 -7.53
N PRO A 406 6.49 16.75 -6.39
CA PRO A 406 5.18 17.40 -6.34
C PRO A 406 5.08 18.64 -7.25
N LEU A 407 6.13 19.47 -7.28
CA LEU A 407 6.24 20.62 -8.17
C LEU A 407 6.22 20.18 -9.63
N LEU A 408 7.01 19.17 -9.98
CA LEU A 408 7.03 18.62 -11.34
C LEU A 408 5.66 18.09 -11.77
N GLN A 409 4.96 17.37 -10.89
CA GLN A 409 3.60 16.89 -11.13
C GLN A 409 2.63 18.05 -11.37
N GLY A 410 2.72 19.11 -10.56
CA GLY A 410 1.92 20.32 -10.70
C GLY A 410 2.16 21.02 -12.05
N LEU A 411 3.43 21.22 -12.42
CA LEU A 411 3.83 21.82 -13.70
C LEU A 411 3.28 21.04 -14.89
N LEU A 412 3.50 19.73 -14.93
CA LEU A 412 3.03 18.88 -16.02
C LEU A 412 1.50 18.83 -16.08
N SER A 413 0.82 18.89 -14.93
CA SER A 413 -0.65 18.96 -14.88
C SER A 413 -1.21 20.28 -15.43
N SER A 414 -0.58 21.42 -15.09
CA SER A 414 -0.91 22.73 -15.66
C SER A 414 -0.67 22.74 -17.17
N LEU A 415 0.48 22.22 -17.63
CA LEU A 415 0.79 22.11 -19.06
C LEU A 415 -0.22 21.23 -19.81
N LYS A 416 -0.58 20.06 -19.27
CA LYS A 416 -1.64 19.19 -19.82
C LYS A 416 -2.98 19.93 -19.95
N ARG A 417 -3.36 20.71 -18.93
CA ARG A 417 -4.60 21.49 -18.93
C ARG A 417 -4.56 22.56 -20.02
N SER A 418 -3.46 23.29 -20.13
CA SER A 418 -3.26 24.31 -21.17
C SER A 418 -3.31 23.71 -22.58
N ARG A 419 -2.77 22.50 -22.77
CA ARG A 419 -2.80 21.77 -24.05
C ARG A 419 -4.19 21.29 -24.46
N LYS A 420 -5.07 20.97 -23.50
CA LYS A 420 -6.47 20.62 -23.80
C LYS A 420 -7.28 21.81 -24.30
N VAL A 421 -6.90 23.03 -23.90
CA VAL A 421 -7.59 24.27 -24.29
C VAL A 421 -7.03 24.85 -25.58
N SER A 422 -5.71 24.73 -25.81
CA SER A 422 -5.03 25.26 -27.00
C SER A 422 -4.68 24.17 -28.01
N ASN A 423 -5.27 24.26 -29.22
CA ASN A 423 -4.96 23.40 -30.36
C ASN A 423 -3.74 23.86 -31.18
N GLY A 424 -3.11 24.98 -30.84
CA GLY A 424 -1.93 25.50 -31.54
C GLY A 424 -0.66 24.68 -31.26
N PRO A 425 0.46 24.88 -31.99
CA PRO A 425 1.74 24.24 -31.67
C PRO A 425 2.21 24.64 -30.26
N LEU A 426 2.98 23.77 -29.60
CA LEU A 426 3.61 24.11 -28.32
C LEU A 426 4.58 25.26 -28.50
N ASP A 427 4.58 26.19 -27.55
CA ASP A 427 5.57 27.25 -27.50
C ASP A 427 6.99 26.66 -27.40
N ASP A 428 7.95 27.27 -28.10
CA ASP A 428 9.31 26.76 -28.22
C ASP A 428 10.01 26.68 -26.85
N SER A 429 9.71 27.61 -25.94
CA SER A 429 10.26 27.60 -24.57
C SER A 429 9.81 26.34 -23.81
N LYS A 430 8.50 26.03 -23.86
CA LYS A 430 7.90 24.85 -23.23
C LYS A 430 8.42 23.57 -23.86
N ARG A 431 8.59 23.54 -25.19
CA ARG A 431 9.15 22.38 -25.89
C ARG A 431 10.60 22.11 -25.45
N ARG A 432 11.44 23.15 -25.33
CA ARG A 432 12.82 23.01 -24.84
C ARG A 432 12.85 22.49 -23.40
N PHE A 433 12.01 23.05 -22.53
CA PHE A 433 11.90 22.56 -21.15
C PHE A 433 11.50 21.09 -21.08
N LEU A 434 10.49 20.66 -21.85
CA LEU A 434 10.06 19.25 -21.89
C LEU A 434 11.15 18.32 -22.44
N ALA A 435 11.95 18.77 -23.41
CA ALA A 435 13.08 18.02 -23.93
C ALA A 435 14.17 17.83 -22.87
N SER A 436 14.61 18.91 -22.21
CA SER A 436 15.61 18.82 -21.13
C SER A 436 15.10 18.02 -19.92
N LEU A 437 13.81 18.14 -19.59
CA LEU A 437 13.18 17.32 -18.56
C LEU A 437 13.23 15.83 -18.93
N LEU A 438 12.90 15.49 -20.18
CA LEU A 438 12.92 14.12 -20.65
C LEU A 438 14.35 13.54 -20.63
N GLU A 439 15.36 14.32 -21.00
CA GLU A 439 16.77 13.91 -20.89
C GLU A 439 17.15 13.56 -19.45
N VAL A 440 16.80 14.41 -18.48
CA VAL A 440 17.05 14.14 -17.05
C VAL A 440 16.30 12.90 -16.57
N ILE A 441 15.04 12.73 -16.97
CA ILE A 441 14.25 11.54 -16.61
C ILE A 441 14.90 10.27 -17.18
N LEU A 442 15.33 10.29 -18.45
CA LEU A 442 15.97 9.13 -19.08
C LEU A 442 17.30 8.77 -18.40
N GLU A 443 18.07 9.76 -17.96
CA GLU A 443 19.30 9.53 -17.19
C GLU A 443 19.00 8.93 -15.80
N LYS A 444 18.01 9.45 -15.07
CA LYS A 444 17.60 8.92 -13.75
C LYS A 444 16.88 7.56 -13.81
N LEU A 445 16.52 7.06 -15.00
CA LEU A 445 16.02 5.68 -15.16
C LEU A 445 17.16 4.65 -15.19
N LYS A 446 18.42 5.09 -15.28
CA LYS A 446 19.60 4.23 -15.28
C LYS A 446 19.92 3.79 -13.84
N TRP A 447 20.34 2.54 -13.69
CA TRP A 447 20.90 2.06 -12.42
C TRP A 447 22.20 2.79 -12.07
N ASP A 448 22.46 2.92 -10.77
CA ASP A 448 23.78 3.32 -10.31
C ASP A 448 24.82 2.25 -10.68
N GLU A 449 26.04 2.67 -10.97
CA GLU A 449 27.12 1.80 -11.38
C GLU A 449 27.66 0.96 -10.22
N ASP A 450 27.59 1.52 -9.01
CA ASP A 450 28.15 0.94 -7.78
C ASP A 450 27.18 -0.01 -7.06
N THR A 451 25.95 -0.18 -7.55
CA THR A 451 24.99 -1.17 -7.03
C THR A 451 25.61 -2.57 -7.12
N TYR A 452 25.78 -3.24 -5.96
CA TYR A 452 26.59 -4.45 -5.81
C TYR A 452 26.25 -5.54 -6.83
N THR A 453 27.29 -6.03 -7.51
CA THR A 453 27.22 -6.75 -8.79
C THR A 453 26.81 -8.23 -8.73
N GLU A 454 26.51 -8.80 -7.56
CA GLU A 454 26.24 -10.24 -7.44
C GLU A 454 24.81 -10.55 -6.96
N GLU A 455 24.29 -9.80 -5.99
CA GLU A 455 22.89 -9.83 -5.55
C GLU A 455 22.48 -8.41 -5.14
N ILE A 456 21.61 -7.77 -5.92
CA ILE A 456 20.97 -6.51 -5.52
C ILE A 456 20.07 -6.86 -4.34
N ASP A 457 20.20 -6.14 -3.23
CA ASP A 457 19.30 -6.31 -2.09
C ASP A 457 17.85 -6.12 -2.55
N ASP A 458 16.94 -6.97 -2.06
CA ASP A 458 15.53 -6.92 -2.44
C ASP A 458 14.92 -5.54 -2.09
N ASP A 459 15.40 -4.92 -1.01
CA ASP A 459 15.01 -3.58 -0.58
C ASP A 459 15.53 -2.50 -1.53
N GLU A 460 16.83 -2.49 -1.88
CA GLU A 460 17.42 -1.56 -2.85
C GLU A 460 16.73 -1.66 -4.22
N ASN A 461 16.47 -2.88 -4.68
CA ASN A 461 15.75 -3.12 -5.93
C ASN A 461 14.31 -2.58 -5.87
N ALA A 462 13.61 -2.76 -4.75
CA ALA A 462 12.26 -2.25 -4.55
C ALA A 462 12.22 -0.71 -4.53
N GLU A 463 13.21 -0.07 -3.89
CA GLU A 463 13.34 1.38 -3.84
C GLU A 463 13.59 1.99 -5.22
N PHE A 464 14.51 1.41 -5.99
CA PHE A 464 14.79 1.88 -7.34
C PHE A 464 13.63 1.63 -8.31
N GLU A 465 12.94 0.48 -8.24
CA GLU A 465 11.74 0.24 -9.05
C GLU A 465 10.58 1.19 -8.68
N ARG A 466 10.48 1.59 -7.39
CA ARG A 466 9.55 2.65 -6.96
C ARG A 466 9.91 3.98 -7.62
N LEU A 467 11.19 4.36 -7.62
CA LEU A 467 11.66 5.57 -8.30
C LEU A 467 11.35 5.52 -9.82
N ARG A 468 11.70 4.42 -10.50
CA ARG A 468 11.39 4.23 -11.93
C ARG A 468 9.91 4.41 -12.22
N LYS A 469 9.03 3.88 -11.37
CA LYS A 469 7.58 4.04 -11.52
C LYS A 469 7.11 5.49 -11.39
N GLU A 470 7.69 6.26 -10.49
CA GLU A 470 7.39 7.69 -10.34
C GLU A 470 7.91 8.50 -11.54
N LEU A 471 9.17 8.29 -11.96
CA LEU A 471 9.74 8.87 -13.17
C LEU A 471 8.94 8.53 -14.43
N ARG A 472 8.46 7.28 -14.53
CA ARG A 472 7.58 6.82 -15.62
C ARG A 472 6.28 7.61 -15.66
N THR A 473 5.74 7.99 -14.51
CA THR A 473 4.51 8.80 -14.41
C THR A 473 4.74 10.22 -14.95
N PHE A 474 5.92 10.81 -14.75
CA PHE A 474 6.30 12.08 -15.38
C PHE A 474 6.50 11.93 -16.88
N MET A 475 7.17 10.88 -17.33
CA MET A 475 7.34 10.60 -18.76
C MET A 475 5.98 10.41 -19.47
N ASP A 476 5.05 9.65 -18.88
CA ASP A 476 3.68 9.49 -19.38
C ASP A 476 2.91 10.81 -19.40
N SER A 477 3.28 11.73 -18.51
CA SER A 477 2.71 13.07 -18.49
C SER A 477 3.22 13.93 -19.64
N ILE A 478 4.51 13.84 -19.98
CA ILE A 478 5.11 14.46 -21.16
C ILE A 478 4.51 13.85 -22.43
N LEU A 479 4.36 12.52 -22.47
CA LEU A 479 3.76 11.77 -23.59
C LEU A 479 2.35 12.28 -23.92
N ALA A 480 1.53 12.56 -22.90
CA ALA A 480 0.19 13.11 -23.09
C ALA A 480 0.18 14.56 -23.61
N ILE A 481 1.29 15.31 -23.44
CA ILE A 481 1.45 16.68 -23.91
C ILE A 481 2.00 16.70 -25.34
N HIS A 482 3.08 15.94 -25.58
CA HIS A 482 3.79 15.86 -26.86
C HIS A 482 4.32 14.44 -27.09
N GLN A 483 3.53 13.63 -27.80
CA GLN A 483 3.84 12.21 -27.99
C GLN A 483 5.15 11.97 -28.75
N ASP A 484 5.33 12.66 -29.89
CA ASP A 484 6.46 12.39 -30.80
C ASP A 484 7.82 12.60 -30.12
N LEU A 485 7.93 13.62 -29.26
CA LEU A 485 9.14 13.94 -28.50
C LEU A 485 9.61 12.76 -27.64
N VAL A 486 8.67 12.12 -26.93
CA VAL A 486 8.99 10.98 -26.06
C VAL A 486 9.31 9.74 -26.89
N THR A 487 8.49 9.45 -27.91
CA THR A 487 8.70 8.26 -28.75
C THR A 487 10.02 8.33 -29.52
N GLU A 488 10.40 9.49 -30.05
CA GLU A 488 11.65 9.68 -30.80
C GLU A 488 12.88 9.60 -29.89
N ALA A 489 12.84 10.24 -28.72
CA ALA A 489 13.94 10.20 -27.75
C ALA A 489 14.20 8.78 -27.24
N VAL A 490 13.14 8.06 -26.83
CA VAL A 490 13.26 6.67 -26.35
C VAL A 490 13.75 5.75 -27.47
N HIS A 491 13.19 5.88 -28.67
CA HIS A 491 13.61 5.10 -29.83
C HIS A 491 15.09 5.34 -30.18
N SER A 492 15.49 6.61 -30.26
CA SER A 492 16.87 6.98 -30.59
C SER A 492 17.85 6.50 -29.53
N LEU A 493 17.54 6.63 -28.24
CA LEU A 493 18.41 6.19 -27.17
C LEU A 493 18.57 4.66 -27.15
N ALA A 494 17.45 3.92 -27.23
CA ALA A 494 17.47 2.47 -27.25
C ALA A 494 18.26 1.93 -28.45
N LEU A 495 17.98 2.41 -29.68
CA LEU A 495 18.73 1.97 -30.87
C LEU A 495 20.20 2.34 -30.81
N LYS A 496 20.54 3.53 -30.31
CA LYS A 496 21.95 3.95 -30.16
C LYS A 496 22.70 2.99 -29.24
N THR A 497 22.13 2.64 -28.09
CA THR A 497 22.74 1.71 -27.13
C THR A 497 22.87 0.30 -27.71
N ILE A 498 21.79 -0.24 -28.29
CA ILE A 498 21.78 -1.58 -28.88
C ILE A 498 22.79 -1.70 -30.03
N THR A 499 22.82 -0.70 -30.93
CA THR A 499 23.74 -0.66 -32.07
C THR A 499 25.20 -0.48 -31.62
N ALA A 500 25.45 0.29 -30.57
CA ALA A 500 26.79 0.44 -30.01
C ALA A 500 27.34 -0.90 -29.52
N TYR A 501 26.54 -1.67 -28.79
CA TYR A 501 26.94 -3.01 -28.34
C TYR A 501 27.16 -3.98 -29.51
N GLN A 502 26.25 -3.96 -30.49
CA GLN A 502 26.36 -4.80 -31.69
C GLN A 502 27.67 -4.54 -32.46
N ASN A 503 28.14 -3.29 -32.46
CA ASN A 503 29.42 -2.90 -33.05
C ASN A 503 30.62 -3.09 -32.10
N CYS A 504 30.46 -3.88 -31.03
CA CYS A 504 31.47 -4.20 -30.03
C CYS A 504 32.03 -2.97 -29.28
N ALA A 505 31.24 -1.92 -29.10
CA ALA A 505 31.61 -0.83 -28.20
C ALA A 505 31.56 -1.31 -26.74
N SER A 506 32.46 -0.79 -25.89
CA SER A 506 32.39 -0.99 -24.45
C SER A 506 31.22 -0.18 -23.89
N LEU A 507 30.23 -0.87 -23.35
CA LEU A 507 29.09 -0.29 -22.65
C LEU A 507 29.09 -0.75 -21.21
N LYS A 508 28.74 0.16 -20.31
CA LYS A 508 28.49 -0.18 -18.91
C LYS A 508 27.22 -1.00 -18.79
N TRP A 509 27.12 -1.81 -17.74
CA TRP A 509 25.98 -2.71 -17.56
C TRP A 509 24.68 -1.93 -17.34
N SER A 510 24.75 -0.80 -16.64
CA SER A 510 23.60 0.09 -16.36
C SER A 510 23.07 0.75 -17.63
N GLU A 511 23.95 1.16 -18.54
CA GLU A 511 23.58 1.68 -19.86
C GLU A 511 22.95 0.58 -20.75
N ALA A 512 23.54 -0.62 -20.74
CA ALA A 512 23.02 -1.75 -21.50
C ALA A 512 21.63 -2.16 -20.98
N GLU A 513 21.45 -2.27 -19.67
CA GLU A 513 20.16 -2.57 -19.03
C GLU A 513 19.12 -1.52 -19.41
N LEU A 514 19.46 -0.22 -19.30
CA LEU A 514 18.55 0.86 -19.66
C LEU A 514 18.13 0.75 -21.13
N GLY A 515 19.07 0.47 -22.04
CA GLY A 515 18.77 0.27 -23.45
C GLY A 515 17.72 -0.81 -23.69
N VAL A 516 17.81 -1.94 -22.98
CA VAL A 516 16.82 -3.03 -23.05
C VAL A 516 15.51 -2.65 -22.35
N TYR A 517 15.58 -1.98 -21.20
CA TYR A 517 14.41 -1.48 -20.45
C TYR A 517 13.58 -0.48 -21.28
N LEU A 518 14.22 0.39 -22.06
CA LEU A 518 13.52 1.31 -22.95
C LEU A 518 12.72 0.59 -24.03
N VAL A 519 13.24 -0.53 -24.57
CA VAL A 519 12.46 -1.41 -25.47
C VAL A 519 11.32 -2.08 -24.71
N TYR A 520 11.58 -2.56 -23.49
CA TYR A 520 10.58 -3.18 -22.62
C TYR A 520 9.37 -2.28 -22.38
N ILE A 521 9.54 -0.98 -22.16
CA ILE A 521 8.43 -0.05 -21.88
C ILE A 521 7.82 0.58 -23.14
N PHE A 522 8.46 0.47 -24.31
CA PHE A 522 8.05 1.21 -25.50
C PHE A 522 6.61 0.92 -25.96
N GLY A 523 6.13 -0.31 -25.80
CA GLY A 523 4.75 -0.69 -26.12
C GLY A 523 3.69 0.06 -25.31
N GLU A 524 4.03 0.53 -24.10
CA GLU A 524 3.16 1.37 -23.29
C GLU A 524 3.25 2.85 -23.66
N ILE A 525 4.41 3.28 -24.19
CA ILE A 525 4.67 4.65 -24.63
C ILE A 525 3.94 4.91 -25.96
N ASN A 526 4.02 3.99 -26.90
CA ASN A 526 3.40 4.15 -28.23
C ASN A 526 1.88 3.87 -28.22
N LYS A 527 1.11 4.67 -27.45
CA LYS A 527 -0.34 4.48 -27.26
C LYS A 527 -1.16 4.69 -28.55
N SER A 528 -0.67 5.47 -29.50
CA SER A 528 -1.32 5.67 -30.81
C SER A 528 -0.93 4.62 -31.85
N GLY A 529 0.04 3.75 -31.55
CA GLY A 529 0.47 2.68 -32.42
C GLY A 529 -0.61 1.61 -32.64
N GLY A 530 -0.44 0.81 -33.69
CA GLY A 530 -1.28 -0.37 -33.89
C GLY A 530 -1.20 -1.32 -32.71
N LYS A 531 -2.25 -2.12 -32.46
CA LYS A 531 -2.25 -3.15 -31.41
C LYS A 531 -1.95 -4.54 -31.98
N GLY A 532 -1.36 -5.39 -31.15
CA GLY A 532 -0.93 -6.73 -31.53
C GLY A 532 0.08 -6.66 -32.68
N ARG A 533 -0.13 -7.42 -33.75
CA ARG A 533 0.81 -7.45 -34.89
C ARG A 533 1.02 -6.09 -35.57
N ALA A 534 0.00 -5.23 -35.62
CA ALA A 534 0.11 -3.89 -36.19
C ALA A 534 0.99 -2.94 -35.34
N ALA A 535 1.36 -3.34 -34.12
CA ALA A 535 2.31 -2.58 -33.30
C ALA A 535 3.74 -2.64 -33.86
N PHE A 536 4.07 -3.70 -34.61
CA PHE A 536 5.44 -4.04 -35.00
C PHE A 536 5.70 -3.99 -36.50
N CYS A 537 4.67 -4.05 -37.34
CA CYS A 537 4.79 -3.95 -38.79
C CYS A 537 3.68 -3.10 -39.42
N GLN A 538 4.00 -2.47 -40.55
CA GLN A 538 3.09 -1.65 -41.35
C GLN A 538 2.35 -2.53 -42.37
N ALA A 539 1.50 -3.43 -41.87
CA ALA A 539 0.67 -4.30 -42.71
C ALA A 539 -0.71 -3.67 -42.98
N PRO A 540 -1.33 -3.92 -44.16
CA PRO A 540 -2.71 -3.50 -44.43
C PRO A 540 -3.72 -4.19 -43.50
N ALA A 541 -4.94 -3.66 -43.44
CA ALA A 541 -6.01 -4.21 -42.60
C ALA A 541 -6.47 -5.59 -43.12
N ILE A 542 -5.88 -6.66 -42.59
CA ILE A 542 -6.25 -8.04 -42.90
C ILE A 542 -7.38 -8.50 -41.98
N ASP A 543 -8.42 -9.12 -42.56
CA ASP A 543 -9.52 -9.76 -41.82
C ASP A 543 -9.02 -10.76 -40.78
N LYS A 544 -9.67 -10.79 -39.61
CA LYS A 544 -9.19 -11.55 -38.44
C LYS A 544 -8.93 -13.03 -38.75
N ASP A 545 -9.73 -13.64 -39.62
CA ASP A 545 -9.60 -15.06 -39.98
C ASP A 545 -8.38 -15.32 -40.88
N ASN A 546 -8.04 -14.38 -41.75
CA ASN A 546 -6.90 -14.47 -42.66
C ASN A 546 -5.57 -14.05 -42.01
N ARG A 547 -5.60 -13.48 -40.80
CA ARG A 547 -4.37 -13.05 -40.11
C ARG A 547 -3.44 -14.21 -39.82
N LYS A 548 -3.94 -15.43 -39.58
CA LYS A 548 -3.11 -16.59 -39.22
C LYS A 548 -2.30 -17.15 -40.39
N THR A 549 -2.76 -16.93 -41.62
CA THR A 549 -2.18 -17.48 -42.85
C THR A 549 -1.39 -16.45 -43.66
N ALA A 550 -1.62 -15.15 -43.43
CA ALA A 550 -0.88 -14.09 -44.09
C ALA A 550 0.61 -14.09 -43.70
N ASP A 551 1.48 -13.88 -44.68
CA ASP A 551 2.90 -13.65 -44.47
C ASP A 551 3.14 -12.18 -44.12
N TYR A 552 3.82 -11.92 -43.00
CA TYR A 552 4.13 -10.58 -42.53
C TYR A 552 5.62 -10.22 -42.65
N THR A 553 6.45 -11.14 -43.14
CA THR A 553 7.91 -10.96 -43.21
C THR A 553 8.30 -9.80 -44.14
N GLU A 554 7.56 -9.61 -45.24
CA GLU A 554 7.86 -8.60 -46.26
C GLU A 554 7.45 -7.16 -45.87
N TYR A 555 6.62 -6.98 -44.84
CA TYR A 555 6.19 -5.63 -44.44
C TYR A 555 7.27 -4.89 -43.66
N LEU A 556 7.35 -3.58 -43.89
CA LEU A 556 8.21 -2.67 -43.15
C LEU A 556 7.88 -2.70 -41.65
N LEU A 557 8.93 -2.69 -40.83
CA LEU A 557 8.77 -2.63 -39.39
C LEU A 557 8.31 -1.22 -38.96
N THR A 558 7.63 -1.17 -37.82
CA THR A 558 7.43 0.10 -37.10
C THR A 558 8.68 0.39 -36.26
N PRO A 559 8.85 1.60 -35.70
CA PRO A 559 9.94 1.89 -34.77
C PRO A 559 10.05 0.88 -33.61
N HIS A 560 8.91 0.37 -33.12
CA HIS A 560 8.88 -0.68 -32.10
C HIS A 560 9.42 -2.02 -32.64
N GLY A 561 8.98 -2.41 -33.84
CA GLY A 561 9.47 -3.61 -34.50
C GLY A 561 10.96 -3.54 -34.81
N GLU A 562 11.45 -2.37 -35.23
CA GLU A 562 12.88 -2.12 -35.50
C GLU A 562 13.73 -2.31 -34.25
N MET A 563 13.32 -1.72 -33.11
CA MET A 563 14.03 -1.91 -31.83
C MET A 563 14.06 -3.37 -31.37
N LEU A 564 12.93 -4.08 -31.44
CA LEU A 564 12.90 -5.50 -31.06
C LEU A 564 13.75 -6.37 -31.98
N TYR A 565 13.70 -6.10 -33.28
CA TYR A 565 14.54 -6.79 -34.25
C TYR A 565 16.03 -6.54 -33.97
N ALA A 566 16.42 -5.29 -33.76
CA ALA A 566 17.79 -4.94 -33.38
C ALA A 566 18.22 -5.59 -32.07
N LEU A 567 17.35 -5.60 -31.05
CA LEU A 567 17.63 -6.22 -29.75
C LEU A 567 17.93 -7.71 -29.88
N VAL A 568 17.12 -8.48 -30.62
CA VAL A 568 17.36 -9.91 -30.82
C VAL A 568 18.66 -10.18 -31.59
N GLN A 569 19.03 -9.30 -32.54
CA GLN A 569 20.25 -9.44 -33.34
C GLN A 569 21.52 -8.92 -32.64
N SER A 570 21.38 -8.13 -31.58
CA SER A 570 22.50 -7.43 -30.93
C SER A 570 23.40 -8.34 -30.10
N GLY A 571 22.94 -9.53 -29.71
CA GLY A 571 23.65 -10.41 -28.77
C GLY A 571 23.58 -9.96 -27.31
N MET A 572 22.74 -8.98 -26.95
CA MET A 572 22.55 -8.51 -25.57
C MET A 572 22.14 -9.63 -24.59
N SER A 573 21.54 -10.72 -25.09
CA SER A 573 21.25 -11.92 -24.28
C SER A 573 22.51 -12.60 -23.71
N SER A 574 23.67 -12.36 -24.31
CA SER A 574 24.98 -12.88 -23.87
C SER A 574 25.77 -11.86 -23.04
N TYR A 575 25.19 -10.71 -22.69
CA TYR A 575 25.85 -9.71 -21.86
C TYR A 575 26.20 -10.33 -20.49
N PRO A 576 27.40 -10.09 -19.92
CA PRO A 576 27.86 -10.79 -18.72
C PRO A 576 27.01 -10.51 -17.47
N HIS A 577 26.44 -9.31 -17.37
CA HIS A 577 25.65 -8.89 -16.21
C HIS A 577 24.23 -9.48 -16.22
N ARG A 578 23.86 -10.13 -15.11
CA ARG A 578 22.56 -10.82 -14.91
C ARG A 578 21.34 -9.93 -15.17
N ALA A 579 21.38 -8.68 -14.70
CA ALA A 579 20.26 -7.74 -14.88
C ALA A 579 19.94 -7.49 -16.36
N VAL A 580 20.97 -7.37 -17.22
CA VAL A 580 20.80 -7.17 -18.67
C VAL A 580 20.16 -8.41 -19.32
N GLN A 581 20.63 -9.61 -18.93
CA GLN A 581 20.07 -10.87 -19.43
C GLN A 581 18.61 -11.05 -19.02
N LEU A 582 18.27 -10.81 -17.74
CA LEU A 582 16.88 -10.89 -17.27
C LEU A 582 16.00 -9.86 -17.97
N GLN A 583 16.46 -8.61 -18.08
CA GLN A 583 15.72 -7.56 -18.77
C GLN A 583 15.49 -7.91 -20.26
N PHE A 584 16.44 -8.58 -20.90
CA PHE A 584 16.27 -9.13 -22.25
C PHE A 584 15.15 -10.18 -22.29
N PHE A 585 15.19 -11.18 -21.40
CA PHE A 585 14.17 -12.24 -21.35
C PHE A 585 12.77 -11.71 -21.01
N GLU A 586 12.67 -10.72 -20.11
CA GLU A 586 11.42 -10.00 -19.82
C GLU A 586 10.86 -9.30 -21.07
N THR A 587 11.74 -8.65 -21.83
CA THR A 587 11.37 -7.91 -23.05
C THR A 587 10.84 -8.82 -24.13
N VAL A 588 11.52 -9.93 -24.43
CA VAL A 588 11.06 -10.88 -25.46
C VAL A 588 9.78 -11.61 -25.04
N ALA A 589 9.64 -11.98 -23.76
CA ALA A 589 8.43 -12.63 -23.24
C ALA A 589 7.22 -11.68 -23.18
N ARG A 590 7.45 -10.36 -23.10
CA ARG A 590 6.41 -9.33 -23.10
C ARG A 590 5.76 -9.13 -24.46
N TYR A 591 6.52 -9.29 -25.55
CA TYR A 591 6.08 -8.96 -26.91
C TYR A 591 5.98 -10.18 -27.85
N PRO A 592 5.16 -11.20 -27.52
CA PRO A 592 5.06 -12.43 -28.32
C PRO A 592 4.48 -12.20 -29.72
N ASP A 593 3.69 -11.14 -29.93
CA ASP A 593 3.11 -10.82 -31.24
C ASP A 593 4.16 -10.39 -32.29
N PHE A 594 5.33 -9.89 -31.86
CA PHE A 594 6.47 -9.61 -32.75
C PHE A 594 6.99 -10.90 -33.39
N PHE A 595 7.11 -11.98 -32.61
CA PHE A 595 7.61 -13.27 -33.07
C PHE A 595 6.65 -13.97 -34.06
N LYS A 596 5.37 -13.59 -34.06
CA LYS A 596 4.39 -14.04 -35.08
C LYS A 596 4.60 -13.36 -36.44
N ILE A 597 5.40 -12.28 -36.49
CA ILE A 597 5.74 -11.50 -37.69
C ILE A 597 7.14 -11.86 -38.19
N ARG A 598 8.14 -11.82 -37.29
CA ARG A 598 9.54 -12.16 -37.56
C ARG A 598 9.84 -13.53 -36.95
N LYS A 599 9.39 -14.59 -37.63
CA LYS A 599 9.50 -15.98 -37.15
C LYS A 599 10.97 -16.43 -37.06
N GLU A 600 11.85 -15.85 -37.85
CA GLU A 600 13.29 -16.05 -37.81
C GLU A 600 13.91 -15.69 -36.45
N CYS A 601 13.27 -14.83 -35.66
CA CYS A 601 13.74 -14.45 -34.32
C CYS A 601 13.38 -15.48 -33.23
N ILE A 602 12.50 -16.45 -33.51
CA ILE A 602 12.04 -17.44 -32.53
C ILE A 602 13.20 -18.36 -32.11
N ILE A 603 13.90 -18.96 -33.07
CA ILE A 603 14.96 -19.94 -32.78
C ILE A 603 16.11 -19.30 -31.98
N PRO A 604 16.69 -18.15 -32.38
CA PRO A 604 17.76 -17.50 -31.61
C PRO A 604 17.34 -17.14 -30.18
N THR A 605 16.08 -16.78 -29.98
CA THR A 605 15.54 -16.44 -28.65
C THR A 605 15.38 -17.69 -27.80
N LEU A 606 14.88 -18.79 -28.38
CA LEU A 606 14.77 -20.07 -27.69
C LEU A 606 16.14 -20.65 -27.35
N GLU A 607 17.12 -20.56 -28.24
CA GLU A 607 18.51 -20.96 -27.95
C GLU A 607 19.06 -20.20 -26.74
N ALA A 608 18.90 -18.87 -26.71
CA ALA A 608 19.32 -18.05 -25.57
C ALA A 608 18.57 -18.35 -24.27
N MET A 609 17.28 -18.66 -24.34
CA MET A 609 16.52 -19.06 -23.16
C MET A 609 16.93 -20.45 -22.66
N VAL A 610 17.24 -21.38 -23.56
CA VAL A 610 17.50 -22.77 -23.18
C VAL A 610 18.94 -22.99 -22.74
N ASP A 611 19.95 -22.31 -23.29
CA ASP A 611 21.35 -22.58 -22.95
C ASP A 611 21.80 -22.01 -21.59
N SER A 612 23.12 -21.89 -21.38
CA SER A 612 23.73 -21.39 -20.13
C SER A 612 23.38 -19.94 -19.79
N ARG A 613 22.78 -19.18 -20.72
CA ARG A 613 22.30 -17.81 -20.47
C ARG A 613 20.97 -17.78 -19.73
N GLY A 614 20.16 -18.83 -19.88
CA GLY A 614 18.80 -18.89 -19.34
C GLY A 614 18.58 -20.08 -18.40
N LEU A 615 17.93 -21.13 -18.90
CA LEU A 615 17.48 -22.27 -18.12
C LEU A 615 18.64 -23.09 -17.50
N HIS A 616 19.81 -23.09 -18.11
CA HIS A 616 21.02 -23.76 -17.58
C HIS A 616 22.00 -22.78 -16.92
N HIS A 617 21.56 -21.58 -16.54
CA HIS A 617 22.39 -20.61 -15.84
C HIS A 617 22.83 -21.14 -14.46
N GLU A 618 24.00 -20.76 -13.97
CA GLU A 618 24.58 -21.28 -12.71
C GLU A 618 23.77 -20.85 -11.47
N ASN A 619 23.31 -19.60 -11.44
CA ASN A 619 22.49 -19.06 -10.34
C ASN A 619 21.03 -19.59 -10.35
N SER A 620 20.57 -20.11 -9.21
CA SER A 620 19.23 -20.71 -9.07
C SER A 620 18.07 -19.70 -9.09
N SER A 621 18.27 -18.51 -8.54
CA SER A 621 17.28 -17.42 -8.55
C SER A 621 17.04 -16.94 -9.99
N HIS A 622 18.12 -16.79 -10.77
CA HIS A 622 18.03 -16.48 -12.21
C HIS A 622 17.22 -17.54 -12.97
N ARG A 623 17.59 -18.83 -12.82
CA ARG A 623 16.85 -19.93 -13.45
C ARG A 623 15.37 -19.93 -13.09
N SER A 624 15.04 -19.69 -11.82
CA SER A 624 13.66 -19.68 -11.33
C SER A 624 12.80 -18.65 -12.06
N ARG A 625 13.34 -17.45 -12.34
CA ARG A 625 12.64 -16.43 -13.14
C ARG A 625 12.55 -16.83 -14.61
N VAL A 626 13.63 -17.33 -15.20
CA VAL A 626 13.66 -17.75 -16.61
C VAL A 626 12.70 -18.92 -16.86
N ASN A 627 12.52 -19.84 -15.91
CA ASN A 627 11.53 -20.94 -16.00
C ASN A 627 10.12 -20.40 -16.31
N TYR A 628 9.70 -19.37 -15.60
CA TYR A 628 8.42 -18.70 -15.82
C TYR A 628 8.37 -17.97 -17.17
N LEU A 629 9.41 -17.20 -17.51
CA LEU A 629 9.47 -16.44 -18.75
C LEU A 629 9.45 -17.36 -19.97
N PHE A 630 10.18 -18.47 -19.93
CA PHE A 630 10.20 -19.50 -20.95
C PHE A 630 8.83 -20.14 -21.11
N HIS A 631 8.18 -20.55 -20.01
CA HIS A 631 6.82 -21.07 -20.04
C HIS A 631 5.84 -20.09 -20.70
N ARG A 632 5.87 -18.83 -20.27
CA ARG A 632 5.02 -17.76 -20.82
C ARG A 632 5.27 -17.56 -22.31
N PHE A 633 6.53 -17.53 -22.73
CA PHE A 633 6.90 -17.36 -24.13
C PHE A 633 6.38 -18.52 -24.98
N ILE A 634 6.67 -19.77 -24.62
CA ILE A 634 6.22 -20.97 -25.33
C ILE A 634 4.68 -21.00 -25.44
N LYS A 635 3.97 -20.66 -24.37
CA LYS A 635 2.49 -20.61 -24.36
C LYS A 635 1.91 -19.72 -25.44
N GLU A 636 2.56 -18.61 -25.73
CA GLU A 636 2.13 -17.60 -26.71
C GLU A 636 2.57 -17.91 -28.15
N VAL A 637 3.75 -18.53 -28.34
CA VAL A 637 4.30 -18.88 -29.67
C VAL A 637 4.03 -20.33 -30.10
N ARG A 638 3.34 -21.14 -29.29
CA ARG A 638 3.12 -22.58 -29.50
C ARG A 638 2.63 -23.00 -30.91
N ASN A 639 1.88 -22.13 -31.60
CA ASN A 639 1.35 -22.43 -32.94
C ASN A 639 2.41 -22.30 -34.05
N ASP A 640 3.51 -21.62 -33.76
CA ASP A 640 4.63 -21.37 -34.68
C ASP A 640 5.83 -22.30 -34.38
N ILE A 641 5.73 -23.15 -33.34
CA ILE A 641 6.73 -24.19 -33.00
C ILE A 641 6.43 -25.45 -33.82
N SER A 642 7.44 -25.99 -34.50
CA SER A 642 7.29 -27.25 -35.25
C SER A 642 7.30 -28.47 -34.32
N PRO A 643 6.60 -29.57 -34.67
CA PRO A 643 6.60 -30.80 -33.88
C PRO A 643 8.00 -31.35 -33.57
N ASP A 644 8.95 -31.22 -34.50
CA ASP A 644 10.32 -31.70 -34.29
C ASP A 644 11.10 -30.79 -33.33
N LEU A 645 10.92 -29.48 -33.42
CA LEU A 645 11.49 -28.54 -32.46
C LEU A 645 10.93 -28.79 -31.05
N SER A 646 9.63 -29.11 -30.93
CA SER A 646 9.03 -29.50 -29.64
C SER A 646 9.75 -30.69 -29.01
N VAL A 647 10.11 -31.71 -29.80
CA VAL A 647 10.85 -32.88 -29.30
C VAL A 647 12.26 -32.49 -28.86
N THR A 648 12.97 -31.68 -29.66
CA THR A 648 14.30 -31.16 -29.28
C THR A 648 14.26 -30.37 -27.98
N LEU A 649 13.31 -29.45 -27.83
CA LEU A 649 13.13 -28.67 -26.61
C LEU A 649 12.85 -29.57 -25.40
N ILE A 650 11.96 -30.56 -25.53
CA ILE A 650 11.70 -31.52 -24.45
C ILE A 650 12.97 -32.28 -24.07
N THR A 651 13.79 -32.68 -25.04
CA THR A 651 15.08 -33.34 -24.77
C THR A 651 16.03 -32.42 -24.00
N SER A 652 16.12 -31.14 -24.37
CA SER A 652 16.94 -30.12 -23.68
C SER A 652 16.46 -29.75 -22.29
N LEU A 653 15.23 -30.09 -21.90
CA LEU A 653 14.72 -29.85 -20.55
C LEU A 653 14.96 -31.02 -19.59
N ARG A 654 15.33 -32.21 -20.09
CA ARG A 654 15.29 -33.47 -19.31
C ARG A 654 16.13 -33.46 -18.04
N ASP A 655 17.32 -32.87 -18.08
CA ASP A 655 18.21 -32.73 -16.94
C ASP A 655 17.64 -31.77 -15.88
N LEU A 656 16.92 -30.74 -16.32
CA LEU A 656 16.24 -29.77 -15.46
C LEU A 656 14.95 -30.31 -14.81
N LEU A 657 14.41 -31.46 -15.27
CA LEU A 657 13.20 -32.09 -14.71
C LEU A 657 13.48 -33.01 -13.52
N SER A 658 14.73 -33.14 -13.09
CA SER A 658 15.08 -33.94 -11.92
C SER A 658 14.59 -33.25 -10.63
N ILE A 659 13.81 -33.96 -9.80
CA ILE A 659 13.24 -33.41 -8.57
C ILE A 659 14.18 -33.67 -7.40
N THR A 660 14.73 -32.59 -6.84
CA THR A 660 15.52 -32.63 -5.61
C THR A 660 14.69 -32.12 -4.44
N ALA A 661 14.62 -32.89 -3.35
CA ALA A 661 14.04 -32.40 -2.09
C ALA A 661 15.16 -31.72 -1.29
N ARG A 662 14.97 -30.44 -0.98
CA ARG A 662 15.82 -29.67 -0.06
C ARG A 662 15.08 -29.57 1.27
N ILE A 663 15.78 -29.85 2.36
CA ILE A 663 15.25 -29.64 3.71
C ILE A 663 15.98 -28.40 4.24
N PRO A 664 15.27 -27.29 4.51
CA PRO A 664 15.88 -26.11 5.10
C PRO A 664 16.40 -26.42 6.52
N GLU A 665 17.46 -25.73 6.92
CA GLU A 665 17.89 -25.72 8.32
C GLU A 665 16.91 -24.80 9.07
N PRO A 666 16.24 -25.27 10.15
CA PRO A 666 15.24 -24.45 10.84
C PRO A 666 15.91 -23.22 11.47
N GLU A 667 15.54 -22.02 11.01
CA GLU A 667 15.95 -20.76 11.64
C GLU A 667 15.26 -20.58 13.01
N GLU A 668 14.06 -21.15 13.19
CA GLU A 668 13.27 -21.13 14.42
C GLU A 668 12.83 -22.54 14.84
N ALA A 669 12.98 -22.87 16.12
CA ALA A 669 12.72 -24.23 16.65
C ALA A 669 11.22 -24.62 16.69
N GLU A 670 10.30 -23.70 16.40
CA GLU A 670 8.85 -23.89 16.50
C GLU A 670 8.16 -24.19 15.14
N LEU A 671 8.89 -24.14 14.02
CA LEU A 671 8.32 -24.37 12.68
C LEU A 671 8.26 -25.86 12.32
N ASP A 672 7.16 -26.28 11.70
CA ASP A 672 7.02 -27.62 11.12
C ASP A 672 7.92 -27.77 9.89
N LEU A 673 9.03 -28.50 10.05
CA LEU A 673 10.03 -28.77 9.01
C LEU A 673 9.43 -29.29 7.69
N LEU A 674 8.34 -30.06 7.75
CA LEU A 674 7.70 -30.60 6.55
C LEU A 674 6.97 -29.50 5.77
N SER A 675 6.29 -28.59 6.47
CA SER A 675 5.58 -27.47 5.86
C SER A 675 6.53 -26.46 5.23
N GLU A 676 7.74 -26.31 5.77
CA GLU A 676 8.78 -25.45 5.21
C GLU A 676 9.48 -26.09 4.00
N ALA A 677 9.87 -27.37 4.11
CA ALA A 677 10.54 -28.11 3.03
C ALA A 677 9.70 -28.22 1.75
N VAL A 678 8.39 -28.13 1.86
CA VAL A 678 7.44 -28.13 0.73
C VAL A 678 7.35 -26.77 0.03
N LYS A 679 7.67 -25.66 0.70
CA LYS A 679 7.63 -24.29 0.16
C LYS A 679 8.95 -23.88 -0.50
N ASP A 680 9.62 -24.80 -1.17
CA ASP A 680 10.86 -24.52 -1.89
C ASP A 680 10.56 -23.73 -3.18
N SER A 681 11.01 -22.47 -3.23
CA SER A 681 10.82 -21.57 -4.39
C SER A 681 11.40 -22.15 -5.68
N VAL A 682 12.48 -22.94 -5.60
CA VAL A 682 13.08 -23.60 -6.76
C VAL A 682 12.16 -24.68 -7.28
N ALA A 683 11.58 -25.51 -6.40
CA ALA A 683 10.63 -26.55 -6.76
C ALA A 683 9.36 -25.95 -7.37
N GLU A 684 8.85 -24.84 -6.82
CA GLU A 684 7.70 -24.11 -7.40
C GLU A 684 8.00 -23.60 -8.81
N SER A 685 9.18 -23.01 -9.03
CA SER A 685 9.58 -22.53 -10.35
C SER A 685 9.72 -23.68 -11.37
N GLN A 686 10.14 -24.87 -10.93
CA GLN A 686 10.30 -26.05 -11.77
C GLN A 686 8.94 -26.55 -12.31
N LEU A 687 7.84 -26.27 -11.60
CA LEU A 687 6.48 -26.61 -12.06
C LEU A 687 6.14 -25.99 -13.42
N TYR A 688 6.69 -24.81 -13.74
CA TYR A 688 6.54 -24.19 -15.06
C TYR A 688 7.21 -25.01 -16.17
N LEU A 689 8.32 -25.70 -15.90
CA LEU A 689 8.98 -26.57 -16.87
C LEU A 689 8.17 -27.85 -17.12
N PHE A 690 7.54 -28.41 -16.08
CA PHE A 690 6.62 -29.54 -16.22
C PHE A 690 5.38 -29.17 -17.05
N GLU A 691 4.76 -28.01 -16.78
CA GLU A 691 3.62 -27.50 -17.56
C GLU A 691 4.04 -27.24 -19.03
N THR A 692 5.24 -26.68 -19.24
CA THR A 692 5.77 -26.42 -20.59
C THR A 692 6.06 -27.71 -21.34
N SER A 693 6.57 -28.74 -20.67
CA SER A 693 6.80 -30.07 -21.27
C SER A 693 5.47 -30.72 -21.68
N GLY A 694 4.43 -30.61 -20.85
CA GLY A 694 3.07 -31.02 -21.20
C GLY A 694 2.52 -30.27 -22.42
N LEU A 695 2.70 -28.95 -22.45
CA LEU A 695 2.29 -28.09 -23.57
C LEU A 695 3.00 -28.46 -24.88
N LEU A 696 4.33 -28.64 -24.86
CA LEU A 696 5.10 -29.05 -26.04
C LEU A 696 4.68 -30.45 -26.52
N CYS A 697 4.40 -31.38 -25.60
CA CYS A 697 3.88 -32.71 -25.92
C CYS A 697 2.48 -32.63 -26.55
N SER A 698 1.63 -31.70 -26.13
CA SER A 698 0.28 -31.50 -26.69
C SER A 698 0.31 -31.14 -28.19
N LEU A 699 1.39 -30.50 -28.67
CA LEU A 699 1.56 -30.14 -30.09
C LEU A 699 1.73 -31.35 -31.02
N LEU A 700 2.05 -32.52 -30.46
CA LEU A 700 2.21 -33.78 -31.20
C LEU A 700 0.88 -34.51 -31.48
N PHE A 701 -0.27 -33.89 -31.20
CA PHE A 701 -1.61 -34.50 -31.28
C PHE A 701 -1.93 -35.20 -32.62
N LYS A 702 -1.29 -34.81 -33.73
CA LYS A 702 -1.47 -35.47 -35.04
C LYS A 702 -0.89 -36.88 -35.10
N ASN A 703 0.11 -37.20 -34.27
CA ASN A 703 0.73 -38.52 -34.18
C ASN A 703 0.59 -39.01 -32.73
N ASN A 704 -0.53 -39.67 -32.45
CA ASN A 704 -0.87 -40.12 -31.10
C ASN A 704 0.15 -41.13 -30.55
N GLU A 705 0.71 -42.01 -31.38
CA GLU A 705 1.77 -42.94 -30.97
C GLU A 705 3.02 -42.18 -30.49
N ARG A 706 3.53 -41.24 -31.29
CA ARG A 706 4.69 -40.41 -30.93
C ARG A 706 4.40 -39.55 -29.69
N GLN A 707 3.20 -38.98 -29.59
CA GLN A 707 2.77 -38.22 -28.41
C GLN A 707 2.75 -39.08 -27.15
N THR A 708 2.19 -40.28 -27.22
CA THR A 708 2.13 -41.23 -26.11
C THR A 708 3.52 -41.65 -25.67
N THR A 709 4.42 -42.00 -26.59
CA THR A 709 5.81 -42.36 -26.26
C THR A 709 6.55 -41.22 -25.56
N ILE A 710 6.41 -39.98 -26.05
CA ILE A 710 7.06 -38.83 -25.42
C ILE A 710 6.46 -38.53 -24.04
N LEU A 711 5.13 -38.60 -23.90
CA LEU A 711 4.46 -38.42 -22.61
C LEU A 711 4.91 -39.47 -21.58
N LEU A 712 4.95 -40.75 -21.97
CA LEU A 712 5.47 -41.82 -21.12
C LEU A 712 6.94 -41.58 -20.74
N SER A 713 7.77 -41.09 -21.66
CA SER A 713 9.17 -40.76 -21.34
C SER A 713 9.35 -39.65 -20.29
N LEU A 714 8.30 -38.85 -20.04
CA LEU A 714 8.28 -37.83 -18.99
C LEU A 714 7.64 -38.35 -17.69
N VAL A 715 6.60 -39.19 -17.81
CA VAL A 715 5.78 -39.65 -16.69
C VAL A 715 6.39 -40.89 -16.01
N GLU A 716 6.92 -41.85 -16.77
CA GLU A 716 7.48 -43.10 -16.22
C GLU A 716 8.62 -42.85 -15.23
N PRO A 717 9.63 -42.00 -15.52
CA PRO A 717 10.71 -41.73 -14.56
C PRO A 717 10.19 -41.13 -13.24
N LEU A 718 9.17 -40.27 -13.32
CA LEU A 718 8.55 -39.67 -12.14
C LEU A 718 7.80 -40.73 -11.31
N ILE A 719 7.06 -41.62 -11.97
CA ILE A 719 6.34 -42.72 -11.30
C ILE A 719 7.34 -43.71 -10.67
N GLU A 720 8.45 -44.02 -11.32
CA GLU A 720 9.50 -44.89 -10.76
C GLU A 720 10.12 -44.30 -9.48
N VAL A 721 10.47 -43.00 -9.51
CA VAL A 721 10.99 -42.30 -8.33
C VAL A 721 9.93 -42.22 -7.24
N LEU A 722 8.67 -41.97 -7.58
CA LEU A 722 7.55 -41.96 -6.63
C LEU A 722 7.38 -43.34 -5.98
N ASN A 723 7.36 -44.42 -6.76
CA ASN A 723 7.25 -45.80 -6.24
C ASN A 723 8.43 -46.16 -5.33
N THR A 724 9.63 -45.68 -5.64
CA THR A 724 10.82 -45.90 -4.83
C THR A 724 10.70 -45.20 -3.47
N ASN A 725 10.32 -43.93 -3.45
CA ASN A 725 10.12 -43.17 -2.21
C ASN A 725 8.91 -43.68 -1.42
N TYR A 726 7.86 -44.15 -2.10
CA TYR A 726 6.70 -44.78 -1.48
C TYR A 726 7.07 -46.06 -0.73
N ARG A 727 7.96 -46.90 -1.30
CA ARG A 727 8.49 -48.09 -0.61
C ARG A 727 9.37 -47.71 0.59
N LEU A 728 10.19 -46.66 0.47
CA LEU A 728 10.99 -46.15 1.59
C LEU A 728 10.11 -45.68 2.75
N PHE A 729 9.02 -45.01 2.43
CA PHE A 729 8.00 -44.61 3.40
C PHE A 729 7.35 -45.83 4.07
N GLN A 730 6.91 -46.82 3.30
CA GLN A 730 6.31 -48.06 3.84
C GLN A 730 7.26 -48.88 4.71
N ALA A 731 8.58 -48.79 4.47
CA ALA A 731 9.60 -49.45 5.28
C ALA A 731 9.76 -48.83 6.69
N GLY A 732 9.01 -47.78 7.02
CA GLY A 732 8.98 -47.19 8.36
C GLY A 732 10.13 -46.22 8.66
N SER A 733 10.68 -45.58 7.63
CA SER A 733 11.68 -44.52 7.82
C SER A 733 11.04 -43.30 8.50
N GLU A 734 11.71 -42.74 9.52
CA GLU A 734 11.33 -41.46 10.15
C GLU A 734 11.76 -40.24 9.29
N ASP A 735 12.35 -40.46 8.13
CA ASP A 735 12.80 -39.41 7.22
C ASP A 735 11.62 -38.72 6.51
N ILE A 736 11.65 -37.38 6.45
CA ILE A 736 10.67 -36.55 5.74
C ILE A 736 11.00 -36.41 4.24
N VAL A 737 12.23 -36.69 3.82
CA VAL A 737 12.67 -36.58 2.41
C VAL A 737 11.76 -37.37 1.45
N PRO A 738 11.39 -38.65 1.73
CA PRO A 738 10.50 -39.38 0.84
C PRO A 738 9.13 -38.71 0.70
N VAL A 739 8.61 -38.11 1.77
CA VAL A 739 7.33 -37.40 1.78
C VAL A 739 7.40 -36.15 0.90
N VAL A 740 8.45 -35.34 1.05
CA VAL A 740 8.66 -34.12 0.24
C VAL A 740 8.86 -34.47 -1.24
N LYS A 741 9.61 -35.54 -1.56
CA LYS A 741 9.77 -36.00 -2.95
C LYS A 741 8.45 -36.46 -3.57
N ILE A 742 7.66 -37.25 -2.84
CA ILE A 742 6.33 -37.68 -3.31
C ILE A 742 5.44 -36.46 -3.54
N HIS A 743 5.45 -35.49 -2.61
CA HIS A 743 4.74 -34.22 -2.75
C HIS A 743 5.09 -33.49 -4.07
N HIS A 744 6.37 -33.24 -4.33
CA HIS A 744 6.82 -32.57 -5.55
C HIS A 744 6.46 -33.35 -6.82
N ILE A 745 6.55 -34.68 -6.80
CA ILE A 745 6.19 -35.52 -7.95
C ILE A 745 4.69 -35.45 -8.25
N ILE A 746 3.83 -35.50 -7.22
CA ILE A 746 2.38 -35.35 -7.41
C ILE A 746 2.06 -34.01 -8.08
N LEU A 747 2.69 -32.92 -7.62
CA LEU A 747 2.54 -31.60 -8.25
C LEU A 747 3.07 -31.58 -9.69
N ALA A 748 4.22 -32.19 -9.97
CA ALA A 748 4.79 -32.29 -11.31
C ALA A 748 3.85 -33.00 -12.29
N LEU A 749 3.32 -34.17 -11.91
CA LEU A 749 2.34 -34.93 -12.69
C LEU A 749 1.07 -34.09 -12.98
N GLY A 750 0.57 -33.38 -11.97
CA GLY A 750 -0.56 -32.46 -12.14
C GLY A 750 -0.27 -31.31 -13.13
N ASN A 751 0.94 -30.74 -13.10
CA ASN A 751 1.33 -29.66 -14.01
C ASN A 751 1.56 -30.15 -15.45
N ILE A 752 2.12 -31.35 -15.64
CA ILE A 752 2.21 -31.97 -16.99
C ILE A 752 0.81 -32.07 -17.60
N ALA A 753 -0.18 -32.56 -16.82
CA ALA A 753 -1.56 -32.67 -17.29
C ALA A 753 -2.18 -31.32 -17.65
N LYS A 754 -1.91 -30.28 -16.85
CA LYS A 754 -2.36 -28.89 -17.10
C LYS A 754 -1.82 -28.30 -18.41
N GLY A 755 -0.66 -28.76 -18.88
CA GLY A 755 -0.09 -28.33 -20.16
C GLY A 755 -0.92 -28.73 -21.38
N PHE A 756 -1.82 -29.72 -21.24
CA PHE A 756 -2.72 -30.16 -22.30
C PHE A 756 -4.01 -29.32 -22.34
N PRO A 757 -4.73 -29.29 -23.48
CA PRO A 757 -6.04 -28.66 -23.57
C PRO A 757 -7.07 -29.27 -22.61
N ASP A 758 -7.95 -28.43 -22.07
CA ASP A 758 -9.10 -28.88 -21.26
C ASP A 758 -10.01 -29.84 -22.04
N TYR A 759 -10.57 -30.82 -21.32
CA TYR A 759 -11.61 -31.70 -21.84
C TYR A 759 -12.84 -30.89 -22.25
N PRO A 760 -13.32 -31.01 -23.51
CA PRO A 760 -14.44 -30.22 -23.99
C PRO A 760 -15.75 -30.64 -23.32
N THR A 761 -16.59 -29.68 -22.94
CA THR A 761 -17.93 -29.95 -22.37
C THR A 761 -18.84 -30.67 -23.37
N THR A 762 -18.67 -30.38 -24.66
CA THR A 762 -19.31 -31.08 -25.78
C THR A 762 -18.24 -31.46 -26.78
N VAL A 763 -18.03 -32.76 -27.00
CA VAL A 763 -16.99 -33.27 -27.92
C VAL A 763 -17.33 -32.88 -29.36
N PRO A 764 -16.52 -32.04 -30.04
CA PRO A 764 -16.74 -31.68 -31.44
C PRO A 764 -16.47 -32.87 -32.39
N GLU A 765 -17.11 -32.88 -33.55
CA GLU A 765 -16.82 -33.89 -34.59
C GLU A 765 -15.35 -33.82 -35.04
N GLY A 766 -14.65 -34.96 -35.02
CA GLY A 766 -13.24 -35.06 -35.39
C GLY A 766 -12.23 -34.65 -34.31
N TYR A 767 -12.66 -34.48 -33.06
CA TYR A 767 -11.76 -34.18 -31.94
C TYR A 767 -10.79 -35.35 -31.67
N ILE A 768 -9.49 -35.05 -31.65
CA ILE A 768 -8.44 -36.02 -31.34
C ILE A 768 -8.16 -35.94 -29.85
N PHE A 769 -8.45 -37.02 -29.13
CA PHE A 769 -8.18 -37.10 -27.70
C PHE A 769 -6.68 -37.25 -27.44
N PRO A 770 -6.16 -36.60 -26.39
CA PRO A 770 -4.82 -36.89 -25.89
C PRO A 770 -4.78 -38.32 -25.31
N PRO A 771 -3.60 -38.85 -24.93
CA PRO A 771 -3.47 -40.20 -24.35
C PRO A 771 -4.15 -40.33 -22.98
N LEU A 772 -5.47 -40.52 -22.96
CA LEU A 772 -6.32 -40.51 -21.76
C LEU A 772 -5.95 -41.62 -20.77
N ASP A 773 -5.48 -42.77 -21.25
CA ASP A 773 -5.12 -43.90 -20.39
C ASP A 773 -3.89 -43.58 -19.53
N VAL A 774 -2.94 -42.79 -20.04
CA VAL A 774 -1.77 -42.33 -19.26
C VAL A 774 -2.23 -41.41 -18.12
N PHE A 775 -3.17 -40.51 -18.36
CA PHE A 775 -3.71 -39.63 -17.32
C PHE A 775 -4.54 -40.40 -16.27
N ALA A 776 -5.27 -41.43 -16.68
CA ALA A 776 -5.97 -42.31 -15.75
C ALA A 776 -4.99 -43.10 -14.87
N GLU A 777 -3.87 -43.58 -15.44
CA GLU A 777 -2.80 -44.22 -14.68
C GLU A 777 -2.15 -43.26 -13.69
N MET A 778 -1.86 -42.02 -14.09
CA MET A 778 -1.35 -40.98 -13.19
C MET A 778 -2.31 -40.73 -12.02
N ALA A 779 -3.61 -40.56 -12.29
CA ALA A 779 -4.63 -40.37 -11.26
C ALA A 779 -4.67 -41.56 -10.29
N LYS A 780 -4.63 -42.79 -10.82
CA LYS A 780 -4.62 -44.01 -10.01
C LYS A 780 -3.39 -44.06 -9.09
N VAL A 781 -2.20 -43.75 -9.59
CA VAL A 781 -0.97 -43.74 -8.79
C VAL A 781 -1.05 -42.68 -7.67
N ILE A 782 -1.53 -41.47 -7.98
CA ILE A 782 -1.69 -40.41 -6.97
C ILE A 782 -2.69 -40.83 -5.89
N LEU A 783 -3.81 -41.47 -6.27
CA LEU A 783 -4.80 -41.96 -5.31
C LEU A 783 -4.22 -43.02 -4.37
N LEU A 784 -3.44 -43.97 -4.90
CA LEU A 784 -2.78 -45.00 -4.09
C LEU A 784 -1.80 -44.40 -3.07
N CYS A 785 -1.06 -43.34 -3.45
CA CYS A 785 -0.22 -42.60 -2.52
C CYS A 785 -1.04 -41.88 -1.46
N LEU A 786 -2.11 -41.21 -1.86
CA LEU A 786 -3.00 -40.51 -0.94
C LEU A 786 -3.63 -41.47 0.07
N GLU A 787 -4.16 -42.62 -0.36
CA GLU A 787 -4.79 -43.60 0.54
C GLU A 787 -3.84 -44.10 1.65
N ALA A 788 -2.55 -44.25 1.33
CA ALA A 788 -1.54 -44.69 2.30
C ALA A 788 -0.91 -43.55 3.13
N MET A 789 -0.92 -42.32 2.61
CA MET A 789 -0.25 -41.16 3.20
C MET A 789 -1.22 -40.04 3.60
N ASN A 790 -2.52 -40.33 3.69
CA ASN A 790 -3.58 -39.37 4.00
C ASN A 790 -3.42 -38.67 5.37
N ARG A 791 -2.54 -39.14 6.25
CA ARG A 791 -2.16 -38.44 7.49
C ARG A 791 -1.44 -37.11 7.25
N TYR A 792 -0.71 -36.96 6.14
CA TYR A 792 0.07 -35.76 5.86
C TYR A 792 -0.75 -34.73 5.07
N LYS A 793 -0.95 -33.55 5.66
CA LYS A 793 -1.66 -32.43 5.02
C LYS A 793 -1.07 -32.08 3.66
N VAL A 794 0.25 -31.93 3.56
CA VAL A 794 0.95 -31.57 2.31
C VAL A 794 0.63 -32.53 1.16
N ILE A 795 0.47 -33.83 1.44
CA ILE A 795 0.10 -34.82 0.41
C ILE A 795 -1.36 -34.68 0.01
N ARG A 796 -2.27 -34.42 0.96
CA ARG A 796 -3.68 -34.12 0.66
C ARG A 796 -3.79 -32.88 -0.24
N ASP A 797 -3.06 -31.81 0.08
CA ASP A 797 -3.00 -30.58 -0.71
C ASP A 797 -2.51 -30.82 -2.14
N ALA A 798 -1.36 -31.49 -2.29
CA ALA A 798 -0.81 -31.83 -3.60
C ALA A 798 -1.74 -32.75 -4.40
N ALA A 799 -2.33 -33.77 -3.78
CA ALA A 799 -3.25 -34.68 -4.43
C ALA A 799 -4.51 -33.95 -4.91
N ARG A 800 -5.13 -33.08 -4.09
CA ARG A 800 -6.27 -32.23 -4.50
C ARG A 800 -5.92 -31.38 -5.72
N ASN A 801 -4.77 -30.71 -5.68
CA ASN A 801 -4.30 -29.83 -6.74
C ASN A 801 -4.03 -30.60 -8.05
N ALA A 802 -3.31 -31.72 -7.97
CA ALA A 802 -2.98 -32.54 -9.13
C ALA A 802 -4.22 -33.21 -9.74
N PHE A 803 -5.11 -33.76 -8.93
CA PHE A 803 -6.37 -34.35 -9.40
C PHE A 803 -7.26 -33.32 -10.10
N ALA A 804 -7.38 -32.10 -9.56
CA ALA A 804 -8.16 -31.04 -10.19
C ALA A 804 -7.65 -30.72 -11.61
N ARG A 805 -6.32 -30.72 -11.82
CA ARG A 805 -5.68 -30.49 -13.12
C ARG A 805 -5.83 -31.69 -14.07
N ILE A 806 -5.63 -32.90 -13.58
CA ILE A 806 -5.81 -34.13 -14.37
C ILE A 806 -7.27 -34.28 -14.82
N LEU A 807 -8.23 -34.00 -13.93
CA LEU A 807 -9.65 -33.99 -14.26
C LEU A 807 -9.97 -32.95 -15.33
N GLY A 808 -9.30 -31.79 -15.29
CA GLY A 808 -9.38 -30.76 -16.33
C GLY A 808 -9.13 -31.32 -17.73
N THR A 809 -8.09 -32.13 -17.89
CA THR A 809 -7.64 -32.70 -19.17
C THR A 809 -8.33 -34.02 -19.54
N ALA A 810 -8.51 -34.94 -18.59
CA ALA A 810 -9.00 -36.29 -18.84
C ALA A 810 -10.54 -36.44 -18.72
N GLY A 811 -11.22 -35.47 -18.09
CA GLY A 811 -12.67 -35.42 -17.99
C GLY A 811 -13.29 -36.70 -17.41
N ALA A 812 -14.30 -37.23 -18.10
CA ALA A 812 -15.10 -38.38 -17.66
C ALA A 812 -14.30 -39.69 -17.44
N LYS A 813 -13.06 -39.80 -17.95
CA LYS A 813 -12.23 -41.00 -17.76
C LYS A 813 -11.74 -41.17 -16.32
N VAL A 814 -11.69 -40.08 -15.54
CA VAL A 814 -11.12 -40.07 -14.18
C VAL A 814 -12.21 -39.95 -13.10
N THR A 815 -13.49 -39.85 -13.49
CA THR A 815 -14.60 -39.63 -12.54
C THR A 815 -14.84 -40.81 -11.60
N GLU A 816 -14.50 -42.03 -12.02
CA GLU A 816 -14.55 -43.23 -11.17
C GLU A 816 -13.64 -43.14 -9.94
N TYR A 817 -12.59 -42.32 -9.98
CA TYR A 817 -11.65 -42.11 -8.88
C TYR A 817 -12.10 -41.01 -7.89
N ILE A 818 -13.20 -40.28 -8.17
CA ILE A 818 -13.66 -39.18 -7.31
C ILE A 818 -14.20 -39.69 -5.96
N PRO A 819 -15.07 -40.71 -5.89
CA PRO A 819 -15.51 -41.26 -4.60
C PRO A 819 -14.36 -41.70 -3.67
N PRO A 820 -13.37 -42.51 -4.12
CA PRO A 820 -12.25 -42.88 -3.25
C PRO A 820 -11.33 -41.70 -2.90
N LEU A 821 -11.14 -40.73 -3.82
CA LEU A 821 -10.43 -39.49 -3.52
C LEU A 821 -11.10 -38.72 -2.36
N MET A 822 -12.43 -38.55 -2.42
CA MET A 822 -13.19 -37.88 -1.36
C MET A 822 -13.10 -38.64 -0.03
N GLY A 823 -13.20 -39.96 -0.07
CA GLY A 823 -13.03 -40.81 1.11
C GLY A 823 -11.65 -40.63 1.76
N ALA A 824 -10.59 -40.59 0.96
CA ALA A 824 -9.22 -40.43 1.45
C ALA A 824 -8.94 -39.02 2.00
N LEU A 825 -9.50 -37.97 1.39
CA LEU A 825 -9.36 -36.58 1.86
C LEU A 825 -10.14 -36.31 3.16
N LEU A 826 -11.30 -36.94 3.33
CA LEU A 826 -12.14 -36.76 4.52
C LEU A 826 -11.72 -37.65 5.70
N ALA A 827 -10.89 -38.66 5.48
CA ALA A 827 -10.43 -39.56 6.55
C ALA A 827 -9.59 -38.84 7.62
N HIS A 828 -8.75 -37.90 7.20
CA HIS A 828 -7.97 -37.01 8.06
C HIS A 828 -8.12 -35.59 7.53
N PHE A 829 -9.00 -34.81 8.16
CA PHE A 829 -9.37 -33.47 7.70
C PHE A 829 -9.04 -32.42 8.76
N GLU A 830 -8.25 -31.42 8.39
CA GLU A 830 -7.92 -30.30 9.26
C GLU A 830 -8.77 -29.06 8.93
N PRO A 831 -9.14 -28.21 9.91
CA PRO A 831 -9.93 -26.99 9.65
C PRO A 831 -9.26 -26.06 8.63
N SER A 832 -7.93 -26.04 8.59
CA SER A 832 -7.15 -25.22 7.64
C SER A 832 -7.33 -25.64 6.17
N GLU A 833 -7.85 -26.84 5.90
CA GLU A 833 -8.08 -27.38 4.56
C GLU A 833 -9.51 -27.14 4.04
N LEU A 834 -10.37 -26.57 4.89
CA LEU A 834 -11.80 -26.45 4.63
C LEU A 834 -12.11 -25.57 3.43
N VAL A 835 -11.37 -24.47 3.27
CA VAL A 835 -11.50 -23.56 2.13
C VAL A 835 -11.14 -24.26 0.82
N ASP A 836 -10.01 -24.96 0.77
CA ASP A 836 -9.54 -25.66 -0.42
C ASP A 836 -10.47 -26.82 -0.81
N PHE A 837 -10.99 -27.53 0.19
CA PHE A 837 -11.97 -28.58 -0.02
C PHE A 837 -13.28 -28.04 -0.62
N MET A 838 -13.82 -26.93 -0.11
CA MET A 838 -15.01 -26.30 -0.68
C MET A 838 -14.77 -25.80 -2.11
N ASN A 839 -13.59 -25.25 -2.40
CA ASN A 839 -13.19 -24.83 -3.74
C ASN A 839 -13.11 -26.01 -4.72
N LEU A 840 -12.57 -27.15 -4.28
CA LEU A 840 -12.53 -28.39 -5.06
C LEU A 840 -13.96 -28.88 -5.38
N ILE A 841 -14.86 -28.90 -4.39
CA ILE A 841 -16.27 -29.27 -4.63
C ILE A 841 -16.90 -28.30 -5.64
N GLY A 842 -16.66 -26.98 -5.51
CA GLY A 842 -17.14 -25.98 -6.47
C GLY A 842 -16.69 -26.27 -7.91
N LEU A 843 -15.43 -26.68 -8.10
CA LEU A 843 -14.91 -27.08 -9.41
C LEU A 843 -15.58 -28.35 -9.95
N LEU A 844 -15.78 -29.34 -9.08
CA LEU A 844 -16.47 -30.60 -9.44
C LEU A 844 -17.92 -30.36 -9.83
N ILE A 845 -18.64 -29.51 -9.10
CA ILE A 845 -20.00 -29.07 -9.45
C ILE A 845 -20.04 -28.50 -10.88
N HIS A 846 -19.08 -27.65 -11.22
CA HIS A 846 -19.03 -27.03 -12.54
C HIS A 846 -18.73 -28.05 -13.67
N LYS A 847 -17.84 -29.02 -13.42
CA LYS A 847 -17.42 -30.00 -14.44
C LYS A 847 -18.39 -31.17 -14.61
N LEU A 848 -19.01 -31.65 -13.52
CA LEU A 848 -19.85 -32.85 -13.49
C LEU A 848 -21.36 -32.55 -13.39
N GLN A 849 -21.72 -31.34 -12.99
CA GLN A 849 -23.11 -30.87 -12.93
C GLN A 849 -24.03 -31.87 -12.20
N LYS A 850 -24.96 -32.50 -12.93
CA LYS A 850 -25.98 -33.41 -12.36
C LYS A 850 -25.39 -34.66 -11.73
N ASP A 851 -24.23 -35.13 -12.20
CA ASP A 851 -23.60 -36.35 -11.68
C ASP A 851 -23.07 -36.19 -10.25
N MET A 852 -22.97 -34.95 -9.75
CA MET A 852 -22.57 -34.64 -8.37
C MET A 852 -23.73 -34.60 -7.37
N PHE A 853 -24.99 -34.70 -7.81
CA PHE A 853 -26.15 -34.50 -6.94
C PHE A 853 -26.14 -35.42 -5.72
N ASP A 854 -25.98 -36.72 -5.94
CA ASP A 854 -26.02 -37.72 -4.85
C ASP A 854 -24.90 -37.54 -3.84
N VAL A 855 -23.71 -37.14 -4.31
CA VAL A 855 -22.53 -36.87 -3.46
C VAL A 855 -22.75 -35.62 -2.61
N LEU A 856 -23.24 -34.53 -3.22
CA LEU A 856 -23.54 -33.28 -2.52
C LEU A 856 -24.65 -33.46 -1.48
N ASP A 857 -25.66 -34.26 -1.78
CA ASP A 857 -26.75 -34.54 -0.86
C ASP A 857 -26.28 -35.19 0.45
N GLN A 858 -25.23 -36.01 0.41
CA GLN A 858 -24.63 -36.60 1.61
C GLN A 858 -23.68 -35.65 2.34
N LEU A 859 -22.99 -34.77 1.61
CA LEU A 859 -21.93 -33.93 2.17
C LEU A 859 -22.43 -32.59 2.74
N ILE A 860 -23.46 -31.98 2.15
CA ILE A 860 -23.86 -30.60 2.48
C ILE A 860 -24.37 -30.47 3.91
N GLY A 861 -25.19 -31.40 4.40
CA GLY A 861 -25.69 -31.37 5.77
C GLY A 861 -24.58 -31.32 6.83
N PRO A 862 -23.67 -32.31 6.88
CA PRO A 862 -22.52 -32.31 7.79
C PRO A 862 -21.62 -31.07 7.65
N LEU A 863 -21.37 -30.64 6.41
CA LEU A 863 -20.51 -29.49 6.11
C LEU A 863 -21.09 -28.18 6.67
N VAL A 864 -22.39 -27.93 6.48
CA VAL A 864 -23.09 -26.75 6.98
C VAL A 864 -23.05 -26.69 8.51
N MET A 865 -23.26 -27.83 9.18
CA MET A 865 -23.19 -27.89 10.64
C MET A 865 -21.78 -27.56 11.16
N HIS A 866 -20.75 -28.16 10.57
CA HIS A 866 -19.37 -27.93 10.99
C HIS A 866 -18.92 -26.47 10.77
N ILE A 867 -19.25 -25.88 9.62
CA ILE A 867 -18.94 -24.47 9.33
C ILE A 867 -19.68 -23.54 10.29
N THR A 868 -20.95 -23.82 10.58
CA THR A 868 -21.74 -22.99 11.50
C THR A 868 -21.14 -23.03 12.92
N ASP A 869 -20.72 -24.20 13.39
CA ASP A 869 -20.07 -24.36 14.70
C ASP A 869 -18.75 -23.58 14.75
N MET A 870 -17.89 -23.73 13.73
CA MET A 870 -16.62 -23.00 13.63
C MET A 870 -16.84 -21.48 13.61
N LEU A 871 -17.78 -20.99 12.81
CA LEU A 871 -18.08 -19.56 12.71
C LEU A 871 -18.70 -18.97 14.00
N SER A 872 -19.21 -19.81 14.90
CA SER A 872 -19.78 -19.39 16.19
C SER A 872 -18.72 -19.19 17.28
N GLN A 873 -17.49 -19.68 17.08
CA GLN A 873 -16.41 -19.53 18.05
C GLN A 873 -15.88 -18.09 18.10
N PRO A 874 -15.51 -17.57 19.28
CA PRO A 874 -14.96 -16.22 19.41
C PRO A 874 -13.57 -16.14 18.78
N ILE A 875 -13.29 -15.03 18.11
CA ILE A 875 -12.02 -14.77 17.43
C ILE A 875 -10.95 -14.45 18.49
N SER A 876 -9.90 -15.27 18.60
CA SER A 876 -8.84 -15.10 19.61
C SER A 876 -7.63 -14.28 19.10
N GLY A 877 -7.49 -14.09 17.78
CA GLY A 877 -6.37 -13.38 17.17
C GLY A 877 -6.62 -12.94 15.72
N THR A 878 -5.62 -12.28 15.11
CA THR A 878 -5.70 -11.79 13.73
C THR A 878 -5.77 -12.91 12.70
N ASP A 879 -5.11 -14.04 12.95
CA ASP A 879 -5.11 -15.18 12.01
C ASP A 879 -6.43 -15.92 12.02
N ASP A 880 -7.03 -16.12 13.20
CA ASP A 880 -8.39 -16.63 13.34
C ASP A 880 -9.38 -15.72 12.60
N HIS A 881 -9.24 -14.39 12.74
CA HIS A 881 -10.10 -13.44 12.03
C HIS A 881 -10.03 -13.62 10.50
N ARG A 882 -8.82 -13.79 9.95
CA ARG A 882 -8.61 -14.05 8.51
C ARG A 882 -9.22 -15.38 8.09
N ALA A 883 -8.95 -16.45 8.85
CA ALA A 883 -9.49 -17.79 8.57
C ALA A 883 -11.02 -17.81 8.59
N HIS A 884 -11.65 -17.09 9.52
CA HIS A 884 -13.11 -16.92 9.55
C HIS A 884 -13.64 -16.24 8.29
N ILE A 885 -13.01 -15.14 7.84
CA ILE A 885 -13.41 -14.43 6.62
C ILE A 885 -13.28 -15.33 5.38
N ASP A 886 -12.15 -16.03 5.24
CA ASP A 886 -11.90 -16.87 4.08
C ASP A 886 -12.84 -18.09 4.05
N THR A 887 -13.13 -18.66 5.22
CA THR A 887 -14.13 -19.73 5.38
C THR A 887 -15.53 -19.24 5.01
N LYS A 888 -15.97 -18.08 5.52
CA LYS A 888 -17.25 -17.45 5.14
C LYS A 888 -17.35 -17.26 3.63
N ARG A 889 -16.30 -16.71 3.00
CA ARG A 889 -16.26 -16.44 1.55
C ARG A 889 -16.36 -17.73 0.73
N ALA A 890 -15.57 -18.75 1.06
CA ALA A 890 -15.56 -20.01 0.35
C ALA A 890 -16.88 -20.78 0.54
N TYR A 891 -17.44 -20.75 1.75
CA TYR A 891 -18.76 -21.33 2.05
C TYR A 891 -19.88 -20.68 1.23
N LEU A 892 -19.96 -19.34 1.24
CA LEU A 892 -20.95 -18.60 0.44
C LEU A 892 -20.73 -18.79 -1.07
N GLY A 893 -19.47 -18.95 -1.49
CA GLY A 893 -19.11 -19.31 -2.87
C GLY A 893 -19.65 -20.67 -3.28
N LEU A 894 -19.46 -21.69 -2.44
CA LEU A 894 -19.97 -23.04 -2.66
C LEU A 894 -21.51 -23.07 -2.75
N LEU A 895 -22.21 -22.44 -1.80
CA LEU A 895 -23.67 -22.35 -1.81
C LEU A 895 -24.18 -21.69 -3.10
N ASN A 896 -23.54 -20.61 -3.53
CA ASN A 896 -23.87 -19.94 -4.78
C ASN A 896 -23.56 -20.81 -6.02
N ALA A 897 -22.49 -21.61 -6.00
CA ALA A 897 -22.15 -22.54 -7.08
C ALA A 897 -23.22 -23.63 -7.27
N ILE A 898 -23.73 -24.19 -6.16
CA ILE A 898 -24.83 -25.17 -6.17
C ILE A 898 -26.08 -24.60 -6.85
N MET A 899 -26.46 -23.36 -6.50
CA MET A 899 -27.60 -22.68 -7.10
C MET A 899 -27.40 -22.38 -8.60
N ILE A 900 -26.17 -22.05 -9.04
CA ILE A 900 -25.87 -21.81 -10.46
C ILE A 900 -25.98 -23.10 -11.28
N ALA A 901 -25.46 -24.20 -10.74
CA ALA A 901 -25.44 -25.51 -11.39
C ALA A 901 -26.82 -26.19 -11.44
N ARG A 902 -27.86 -25.54 -10.89
CA ARG A 902 -29.22 -26.06 -10.76
C ARG A 902 -29.31 -27.34 -9.92
N LEU A 903 -28.55 -27.38 -8.82
CA LEU A 903 -28.53 -28.48 -7.85
C LEU A 903 -29.21 -28.09 -6.54
N GLU A 904 -30.11 -27.10 -6.56
CA GLU A 904 -30.86 -26.60 -5.40
C GLU A 904 -31.65 -27.69 -4.66
N GLY A 905 -32.00 -28.78 -5.35
CA GLY A 905 -32.73 -29.92 -4.79
C GLY A 905 -32.00 -30.59 -3.62
N VAL A 906 -30.67 -30.40 -3.52
CA VAL A 906 -29.85 -30.87 -2.40
C VAL A 906 -30.28 -30.23 -1.07
N PHE A 907 -30.70 -28.96 -1.08
CA PHE A 907 -31.15 -28.26 0.13
C PHE A 907 -32.55 -28.70 0.59
N THR A 908 -33.38 -29.16 -0.35
CA THR A 908 -34.77 -29.56 -0.11
C THR A 908 -34.95 -31.08 -0.06
N SER A 909 -33.88 -31.86 0.02
CA SER A 909 -33.95 -33.31 0.18
C SER A 909 -34.43 -33.70 1.58
N GLU A 910 -34.95 -34.92 1.73
CA GLU A 910 -35.38 -35.44 3.04
C GLU A 910 -34.26 -35.39 4.10
N ARG A 911 -33.00 -35.49 3.65
CA ARG A 911 -31.82 -35.47 4.52
C ARG A 911 -31.50 -34.06 5.03
N ASN A 912 -31.60 -33.05 4.17
CA ASN A 912 -31.12 -31.69 4.48
C ASN A 912 -32.23 -30.71 4.87
N MET A 913 -33.51 -31.04 4.60
CA MET A 913 -34.65 -30.16 4.87
C MET A 913 -34.73 -29.68 6.33
N ASN A 914 -34.39 -30.55 7.30
CA ASN A 914 -34.42 -30.19 8.73
C ASN A 914 -33.41 -29.08 9.09
N GLY A 915 -32.28 -28.99 8.37
CA GLY A 915 -31.25 -27.97 8.57
C GLY A 915 -31.46 -26.70 7.72
N PHE A 916 -32.40 -26.73 6.78
CA PHE A 916 -32.59 -25.66 5.79
C PHE A 916 -33.03 -24.33 6.40
N GLN A 917 -33.90 -24.35 7.43
CA GLN A 917 -34.31 -23.13 8.13
C GLN A 917 -33.15 -22.48 8.88
N THR A 918 -32.32 -23.29 9.55
CA THR A 918 -31.11 -22.82 10.24
C THR A 918 -30.12 -22.20 9.25
N LEU A 919 -29.91 -22.83 8.10
CA LEU A 919 -29.08 -22.29 7.02
C LEU A 919 -29.53 -20.89 6.59
N LEU A 920 -30.83 -20.71 6.31
CA LEU A 920 -31.37 -19.41 5.93
C LEU A 920 -31.22 -18.37 7.06
N GLY A 921 -31.41 -18.78 8.32
CA GLY A 921 -31.21 -17.94 9.50
C GLY A 921 -29.77 -17.49 9.70
N ASN A 922 -28.78 -18.32 9.34
CA ASN A 922 -27.36 -17.96 9.38
C ASN A 922 -27.01 -16.99 8.24
N LEU A 923 -27.57 -17.19 7.05
CA LEU A 923 -27.33 -16.33 5.87
C LEU A 923 -27.89 -14.91 6.04
N LEU A 924 -29.15 -14.79 6.49
CA LEU A 924 -29.40 -14.10 7.75
C LEU A 924 -28.40 -13.09 8.30
N GLN A 925 -27.83 -13.53 9.41
CA GLN A 925 -26.87 -12.82 10.23
C GLN A 925 -25.66 -12.36 9.40
N LEU A 926 -25.19 -13.20 8.46
CA LEU A 926 -24.09 -12.85 7.56
C LEU A 926 -24.44 -11.69 6.60
N ALA A 927 -25.69 -11.56 6.18
CA ALA A 927 -26.15 -10.43 5.39
C ALA A 927 -26.36 -9.17 6.24
N GLU A 928 -26.47 -9.28 7.56
CA GLU A 928 -26.65 -8.17 8.49
C GLU A 928 -25.32 -7.66 9.06
N ASP A 929 -24.26 -8.46 8.99
CA ASP A 929 -22.91 -8.12 9.41
C ASP A 929 -22.27 -7.08 8.48
N ILE A 930 -22.06 -5.86 9.00
CA ILE A 930 -21.47 -4.73 8.25
C ILE A 930 -19.94 -4.75 8.31
N SER A 931 -19.35 -5.59 9.15
CA SER A 931 -17.89 -5.70 9.23
C SER A 931 -17.28 -6.37 7.98
N ASP A 932 -18.04 -7.20 7.26
CA ASP A 932 -17.59 -7.93 6.07
C ASP A 932 -18.53 -7.71 4.86
N SER A 933 -18.20 -6.67 4.08
CA SER A 933 -18.96 -6.27 2.88
C SER A 933 -19.00 -7.36 1.80
N ALA A 934 -17.96 -8.20 1.70
CA ALA A 934 -17.86 -9.23 0.67
C ALA A 934 -18.78 -10.41 0.98
N SER A 935 -18.77 -10.89 2.24
CA SER A 935 -19.68 -11.94 2.69
C SER A 935 -21.13 -11.47 2.68
N GLN A 936 -21.38 -10.23 3.12
CA GLN A 936 -22.71 -9.62 3.07
C GLN A 936 -23.28 -9.64 1.65
N LYS A 937 -22.51 -9.19 0.66
CA LYS A 937 -22.91 -9.22 -0.75
C LYS A 937 -23.19 -10.65 -1.24
N ALA A 938 -22.32 -11.62 -0.94
CA ALA A 938 -22.49 -13.00 -1.39
C ALA A 938 -23.69 -13.70 -0.75
N ALA A 939 -23.98 -13.41 0.53
CA ALA A 939 -25.18 -13.87 1.23
C ALA A 939 -26.46 -13.29 0.59
N ILE A 940 -26.51 -11.99 0.32
CA ILE A 940 -27.66 -11.34 -0.36
C ILE A 940 -27.85 -11.92 -1.77
N THR A 941 -26.76 -12.17 -2.50
CA THR A 941 -26.80 -12.82 -3.82
C THR A 941 -27.45 -14.21 -3.74
N PHE A 942 -27.05 -15.02 -2.75
CA PHE A 942 -27.65 -16.33 -2.52
C PHE A 942 -29.14 -16.19 -2.19
N LEU A 943 -29.50 -15.31 -1.25
CA LEU A 943 -30.90 -15.07 -0.88
C LEU A 943 -31.75 -14.62 -2.08
N GLY A 944 -31.22 -13.78 -2.97
CA GLY A 944 -31.90 -13.39 -4.21
C GLY A 944 -32.14 -14.56 -5.17
N ARG A 945 -31.17 -15.47 -5.30
CA ARG A 945 -31.35 -16.72 -6.08
C ARG A 945 -32.35 -17.67 -5.42
N SER A 946 -32.29 -17.80 -4.10
CA SER A 946 -33.26 -18.57 -3.31
C SER A 946 -34.69 -18.09 -3.52
N VAL A 947 -34.90 -16.77 -3.61
CA VAL A 947 -36.22 -16.20 -3.97
C VAL A 947 -36.60 -16.57 -5.40
N SER A 948 -35.67 -16.53 -6.36
CA SER A 948 -35.97 -16.84 -7.77
C SER A 948 -36.38 -18.31 -7.97
N VAL A 949 -35.79 -19.22 -7.20
CA VAL A 949 -36.01 -20.67 -7.28
C VAL A 949 -37.20 -21.09 -6.43
N TRP A 950 -37.20 -20.78 -5.14
CA TRP A 950 -38.22 -21.28 -4.18
C TRP A 950 -39.38 -20.33 -3.94
N GLY A 951 -39.25 -19.06 -4.33
CA GLY A 951 -40.27 -18.02 -4.14
C GLY A 951 -41.36 -17.99 -5.21
N GLN A 952 -41.36 -18.93 -6.17
CA GLN A 952 -42.39 -19.01 -7.21
C GLN A 952 -43.75 -19.41 -6.60
N PRO A 953 -44.89 -18.91 -7.13
CA PRO A 953 -46.21 -19.35 -6.72
C PRO A 953 -46.45 -20.82 -7.15
N VAL A 954 -46.96 -21.66 -6.24
CA VAL A 954 -47.18 -23.08 -6.49
C VAL A 954 -48.25 -23.25 -7.57
N THR A 955 -47.86 -23.65 -8.78
CA THR A 955 -48.79 -24.04 -9.84
C THR A 955 -48.99 -25.55 -9.82
N HIS A 956 -50.22 -26.01 -9.54
CA HIS A 956 -50.59 -27.41 -9.77
C HIS A 956 -50.89 -27.60 -11.27
N GLY A 957 -49.84 -27.83 -12.07
CA GLY A 957 -49.94 -28.11 -13.51
C GLY A 957 -49.52 -29.53 -13.87
N LEU A 958 -50.39 -30.25 -14.57
CA LEU A 958 -50.24 -31.65 -15.00
C LEU A 958 -49.10 -31.83 -16.03
N GLY A 959 -47.94 -32.34 -15.59
CA GLY A 959 -46.89 -32.85 -16.47
C GLY A 959 -45.50 -32.83 -15.86
N ASN A 960 -44.99 -34.01 -15.48
CA ASN A 960 -43.64 -34.28 -14.95
C ASN A 960 -43.27 -33.63 -13.60
N GLY A 961 -43.93 -34.04 -12.52
CA GLY A 961 -43.30 -34.39 -11.24
C GLY A 961 -42.34 -33.42 -10.52
N GLN A 962 -42.23 -32.14 -10.90
CA GLN A 962 -41.42 -31.15 -10.18
C GLN A 962 -42.36 -30.10 -9.56
N MET A 963 -42.46 -30.10 -8.22
CA MET A 963 -43.02 -28.96 -7.48
C MET A 963 -42.04 -27.79 -7.64
N GLU A 964 -42.37 -26.80 -8.47
CA GLU A 964 -41.51 -25.62 -8.73
C GLU A 964 -41.58 -24.52 -7.65
N GLY A 965 -42.01 -24.81 -6.42
CA GLY A 965 -42.00 -23.82 -5.33
C GLY A 965 -42.18 -24.45 -3.96
N LEU A 966 -41.51 -23.90 -2.93
CA LEU A 966 -41.64 -24.38 -1.55
C LEU A 966 -42.95 -23.82 -0.95
N LEU A 967 -43.82 -24.71 -0.45
CA LEU A 967 -45.07 -24.31 0.21
C LEU A 967 -44.76 -23.37 1.40
N GLY A 968 -45.29 -22.15 1.37
CA GLY A 968 -45.21 -21.23 2.51
C GLY A 968 -43.84 -20.57 2.74
N PHE A 969 -43.10 -20.20 1.69
CA PHE A 969 -41.89 -19.37 1.81
C PHE A 969 -42.22 -17.90 2.24
N SER A 970 -42.81 -17.73 3.43
CA SER A 970 -43.18 -16.45 4.07
C SER A 970 -41.95 -15.66 4.55
N PHE A 971 -40.80 -16.31 4.59
CA PHE A 971 -39.47 -15.76 4.87
C PHE A 971 -39.14 -14.48 4.07
N ILE A 972 -39.69 -14.35 2.86
CA ILE A 972 -39.57 -13.14 2.02
C ILE A 972 -40.11 -11.90 2.77
N TYR A 973 -41.32 -12.00 3.31
CA TYR A 973 -42.02 -10.88 3.95
C TYR A 973 -41.54 -10.65 5.38
N GLU A 974 -41.26 -11.72 6.12
CA GLU A 974 -40.90 -11.64 7.54
C GLU A 974 -39.45 -11.22 7.80
N ARG A 975 -38.54 -11.51 6.85
CA ARG A 975 -37.10 -11.34 7.06
C ARG A 975 -36.37 -10.63 5.91
N LEU A 976 -36.60 -11.00 4.64
CA LEU A 976 -35.84 -10.44 3.51
C LEU A 976 -36.19 -9.00 3.18
N ILE A 977 -37.49 -8.63 3.18
CA ILE A 977 -37.89 -7.24 2.98
C ILE A 977 -37.38 -6.36 4.14
N PRO A 978 -37.56 -6.70 5.42
CA PRO A 978 -36.95 -5.96 6.53
C PRO A 978 -35.42 -5.79 6.42
N LEU A 979 -34.70 -6.86 6.06
CA LEU A 979 -33.25 -6.85 5.86
C LEU A 979 -32.80 -5.74 4.90
N ALA A 980 -33.51 -5.59 3.76
CA ALA A 980 -33.18 -4.64 2.71
C ALA A 980 -33.21 -3.17 3.18
N PHE A 981 -33.93 -2.85 4.26
CA PHE A 981 -33.99 -1.51 4.85
C PHE A 981 -33.19 -1.39 6.15
N ARG A 982 -33.05 -2.49 6.91
CA ARG A 982 -32.32 -2.48 8.18
C ARG A 982 -30.82 -2.31 8.00
N VAL A 983 -30.23 -2.98 7.00
CA VAL A 983 -28.79 -2.88 6.69
C VAL A 983 -28.39 -1.44 6.34
N PRO A 984 -29.04 -0.74 5.39
CA PRO A 984 -28.70 0.65 5.08
C PRO A 984 -28.92 1.65 6.24
N SER A 985 -29.79 1.29 7.20
CA SER A 985 -30.17 2.14 8.34
C SER A 985 -29.21 2.04 9.53
N HIS A 986 -28.23 1.13 9.50
CA HIS A 986 -27.28 0.95 10.60
C HIS A 986 -26.32 2.16 10.72
N PRO A 987 -26.00 2.64 11.95
CA PRO A 987 -25.14 3.81 12.15
C PRO A 987 -23.78 3.65 11.46
N ASP A 988 -23.18 2.46 11.55
CA ASP A 988 -21.84 2.18 10.99
C ASP A 988 -21.82 1.94 9.47
N PHE A 989 -22.97 1.87 8.80
CA PHE A 989 -23.00 1.66 7.35
C PHE A 989 -22.55 2.94 6.61
N ASN A 990 -21.41 2.94 5.93
CA ASN A 990 -20.88 4.12 5.26
C ASN A 990 -21.18 4.13 3.76
N VAL A 991 -22.12 4.97 3.30
CA VAL A 991 -22.49 5.10 1.88
C VAL A 991 -21.38 5.73 1.02
N LYS A 992 -20.36 6.35 1.63
CA LYS A 992 -19.19 6.87 0.90
C LYS A 992 -18.18 5.78 0.56
N ASP A 993 -18.25 4.64 1.22
CA ASP A 993 -17.40 3.49 0.91
C ASP A 993 -17.89 2.80 -0.38
N GLY A 994 -16.96 2.59 -1.31
CA GLY A 994 -17.21 1.91 -2.58
C GLY A 994 -17.69 0.47 -2.38
N GLN A 995 -17.18 -0.25 -1.36
CA GLN A 995 -17.59 -1.63 -1.10
C GLN A 995 -19.03 -1.72 -0.59
N MET A 996 -19.40 -0.88 0.38
CA MET A 996 -20.79 -0.78 0.87
C MET A 996 -21.76 -0.33 -0.21
N THR A 997 -21.32 0.51 -1.15
CA THR A 997 -22.12 0.86 -2.33
C THR A 997 -22.44 -0.37 -3.18
N THR A 998 -21.52 -1.34 -3.30
CA THR A 998 -21.80 -2.59 -4.03
C THR A 998 -22.79 -3.49 -3.31
N VAL A 999 -22.77 -3.55 -1.98
CA VAL A 999 -23.80 -4.23 -1.19
C VAL A 999 -25.16 -3.60 -1.45
N LEU A 1000 -25.24 -2.27 -1.46
CA LEU A 1000 -26.48 -1.56 -1.70
C LEU A 1000 -27.07 -1.85 -3.09
N HIS A 1001 -26.21 -2.00 -4.10
CA HIS A 1001 -26.64 -2.45 -5.42
C HIS A 1001 -27.22 -3.88 -5.41
N GLU A 1002 -26.69 -4.77 -4.57
CA GLU A 1002 -27.19 -6.13 -4.45
C GLU A 1002 -28.50 -6.19 -3.65
N ILE A 1003 -28.67 -5.36 -2.62
CA ILE A 1003 -29.96 -5.17 -1.94
C ILE A 1003 -31.03 -4.67 -2.93
N ALA A 1004 -30.67 -3.72 -3.81
CA ALA A 1004 -31.57 -3.24 -4.85
C ALA A 1004 -31.96 -4.37 -5.83
N ASN A 1005 -31.02 -5.26 -6.19
CA ASN A 1005 -31.30 -6.43 -7.01
C ASN A 1005 -32.22 -7.41 -6.29
N LEU A 1006 -32.00 -7.65 -5.00
CA LEU A 1006 -32.85 -8.52 -4.17
C LEU A 1006 -34.29 -8.02 -4.17
N LEU A 1007 -34.52 -6.73 -3.91
CA LEU A 1007 -35.86 -6.12 -3.93
C LEU A 1007 -36.54 -6.26 -5.29
N GLN A 1008 -35.83 -6.01 -6.38
CA GLN A 1008 -36.38 -6.20 -7.73
C GLN A 1008 -36.68 -7.66 -8.03
N THR A 1009 -35.84 -8.58 -7.58
CA THR A 1009 -36.02 -10.02 -7.77
C THR A 1009 -37.26 -10.51 -7.03
N ILE A 1010 -37.44 -10.09 -5.78
CA ILE A 1010 -38.65 -10.38 -4.98
C ILE A 1010 -39.91 -9.90 -5.71
N CYS A 1011 -39.91 -8.66 -6.20
CA CYS A 1011 -41.06 -8.09 -6.90
C CYS A 1011 -41.36 -8.81 -8.24
N LYS A 1012 -40.33 -9.17 -9.00
CA LYS A 1012 -40.48 -9.92 -10.26
C LYS A 1012 -41.03 -11.33 -10.03
N THR A 1013 -40.60 -12.00 -8.96
CA THR A 1013 -41.02 -13.37 -8.67
C THR A 1013 -42.45 -13.47 -8.13
N ARG A 1014 -42.83 -12.60 -7.19
CA ARG A 1014 -44.14 -12.66 -6.51
C ARG A 1014 -45.21 -11.75 -7.12
N GLY A 1015 -44.84 -10.81 -7.98
CA GLY A 1015 -45.78 -9.93 -8.67
C GLY A 1015 -46.50 -8.96 -7.74
N SER A 1016 -47.82 -8.77 -7.95
CA SER A 1016 -48.64 -7.75 -7.27
C SER A 1016 -48.68 -7.90 -5.74
N GLU A 1017 -48.57 -9.12 -5.23
CA GLU A 1017 -48.64 -9.44 -3.79
C GLU A 1017 -47.61 -8.65 -2.96
N VAL A 1018 -46.39 -8.48 -3.47
CA VAL A 1018 -45.32 -7.76 -2.76
C VAL A 1018 -45.57 -6.26 -2.74
N TYR A 1019 -46.08 -5.71 -3.84
CA TYR A 1019 -46.38 -4.28 -3.93
C TYR A 1019 -47.48 -3.89 -2.95
N ASP A 1020 -48.52 -4.72 -2.85
CA ASP A 1020 -49.60 -4.53 -1.88
C ASP A 1020 -49.05 -4.62 -0.45
N PHE A 1021 -48.24 -5.64 -0.13
CA PHE A 1021 -47.61 -5.76 1.18
C PHE A 1021 -46.72 -4.56 1.56
N LEU A 1022 -45.91 -4.06 0.62
CA LEU A 1022 -45.06 -2.88 0.85
C LEU A 1022 -45.89 -1.63 1.15
N LEU A 1023 -46.98 -1.42 0.39
CA LEU A 1023 -47.84 -0.24 0.52
C LEU A 1023 -48.79 -0.30 1.73
N SER A 1024 -49.34 -1.47 2.05
CA SER A 1024 -50.40 -1.60 3.06
C SER A 1024 -49.89 -2.07 4.43
N VAL A 1025 -48.71 -2.71 4.50
CA VAL A 1025 -48.19 -3.30 5.75
C VAL A 1025 -46.81 -2.75 6.12
N PHE A 1026 -45.80 -3.00 5.29
CA PHE A 1026 -44.40 -2.80 5.70
C PHE A 1026 -43.99 -1.33 5.79
N LEU A 1027 -44.11 -0.53 4.72
CA LEU A 1027 -43.68 0.88 4.74
C LEU A 1027 -44.49 1.73 5.72
N PRO A 1028 -45.82 1.55 5.86
CA PRO A 1028 -46.59 2.21 6.92
C PRO A 1028 -46.11 1.87 8.33
N SER A 1029 -45.72 0.61 8.59
CA SER A 1029 -45.18 0.21 9.90
C SER A 1029 -43.86 0.89 10.26
N GLN A 1030 -43.13 1.40 9.26
CA GLN A 1030 -41.88 2.16 9.43
C GLN A 1030 -42.10 3.68 9.42
N ASN A 1031 -43.36 4.15 9.53
CA ASN A 1031 -43.76 5.55 9.51
C ASN A 1031 -43.40 6.32 8.21
N TRP A 1032 -43.41 5.63 7.05
CA TRP A 1032 -43.19 6.31 5.77
C TRP A 1032 -44.42 7.11 5.34
N PRO A 1033 -44.25 8.35 4.81
CA PRO A 1033 -45.35 9.08 4.19
C PRO A 1033 -45.96 8.29 3.01
N PRO A 1034 -47.29 8.34 2.82
CA PRO A 1034 -47.98 7.56 1.79
C PRO A 1034 -47.52 7.94 0.37
N GLU A 1035 -47.21 9.22 0.13
CA GLU A 1035 -46.70 9.70 -1.16
C GLU A 1035 -45.29 9.14 -1.46
N THR A 1036 -44.39 9.12 -0.46
CA THR A 1036 -43.04 8.57 -0.58
C THR A 1036 -43.07 7.04 -0.78
N ALA A 1037 -43.96 6.35 -0.07
CA ALA A 1037 -44.14 4.90 -0.23
C ALA A 1037 -44.67 4.54 -1.64
N LEU A 1038 -45.61 5.34 -2.17
CA LEU A 1038 -46.13 5.18 -3.53
C LEU A 1038 -45.06 5.47 -4.59
N ASP A 1039 -44.28 6.53 -4.43
CA ASP A 1039 -43.19 6.88 -5.35
C ASP A 1039 -42.09 5.80 -5.35
N PHE A 1040 -41.69 5.31 -4.17
CA PHE A 1040 -40.70 4.23 -4.05
C PHE A 1040 -41.17 2.94 -4.74
N THR A 1041 -42.39 2.49 -4.47
CA THR A 1041 -42.94 1.26 -5.07
C THR A 1041 -43.18 1.38 -6.57
N THR A 1042 -43.58 2.55 -7.05
CA THR A 1042 -43.69 2.86 -8.49
C THR A 1042 -42.33 2.76 -9.18
N LYS A 1043 -41.29 3.40 -8.60
CA LYS A 1043 -39.92 3.32 -9.12
C LYS A 1043 -39.33 1.91 -9.05
N LEU A 1044 -39.68 1.11 -8.04
CA LEU A 1044 -39.28 -0.29 -7.93
C LEU A 1044 -39.92 -1.17 -9.02
N ARG A 1045 -41.14 -0.84 -9.47
CA ARG A 1045 -41.84 -1.55 -10.54
C ARG A 1045 -41.37 -1.15 -11.94
N ASP A 1046 -41.22 0.15 -12.17
CA ASP A 1046 -41.14 0.70 -13.53
C ASP A 1046 -39.69 0.94 -14.01
N LEU A 1047 -38.70 1.07 -13.10
CA LEU A 1047 -37.29 1.29 -13.47
C LEU A 1047 -36.57 -0.01 -13.83
N ASP A 1048 -35.69 0.06 -14.83
CA ASP A 1048 -34.74 -1.02 -15.12
C ASP A 1048 -33.70 -1.18 -14.00
N THR A 1049 -33.04 -2.33 -13.94
CA THR A 1049 -32.12 -2.67 -12.85
C THR A 1049 -30.97 -1.68 -12.68
N LYS A 1050 -30.47 -1.07 -13.76
CA LYS A 1050 -29.36 -0.11 -13.65
C LYS A 1050 -29.84 1.22 -13.07
N THR A 1051 -30.99 1.71 -13.55
CA THR A 1051 -31.54 2.98 -13.08
C THR A 1051 -32.07 2.88 -11.66
N PHE A 1052 -32.68 1.75 -11.29
CA PHE A 1052 -33.14 1.51 -9.92
C PHE A 1052 -32.00 1.47 -8.91
N ARG A 1053 -30.87 0.83 -9.22
CA ARG A 1053 -29.67 0.85 -8.36
C ARG A 1053 -29.21 2.28 -8.08
N LYS A 1054 -29.14 3.12 -9.11
CA LYS A 1054 -28.74 4.53 -8.96
C LYS A 1054 -29.73 5.30 -8.08
N TYR A 1055 -31.04 5.10 -8.32
CA TYR A 1055 -32.09 5.71 -7.51
C TYR A 1055 -32.01 5.28 -6.04
N PHE A 1056 -31.88 3.98 -5.77
CA PHE A 1056 -31.82 3.44 -4.40
C PHE A 1056 -30.60 3.94 -3.64
N THR A 1057 -29.44 4.04 -4.30
CA THR A 1057 -28.22 4.62 -3.70
C THR A 1057 -28.40 6.08 -3.33
N GLU A 1058 -29.00 6.88 -4.20
CA GLU A 1058 -29.27 8.30 -3.91
C GLU A 1058 -30.33 8.46 -2.82
N PHE A 1059 -31.36 7.62 -2.83
CA PHE A 1059 -32.40 7.58 -1.82
C PHE A 1059 -31.80 7.37 -0.41
N VAL A 1060 -30.98 6.33 -0.23
CA VAL A 1060 -30.30 6.04 1.05
C VAL A 1060 -29.31 7.14 1.46
N ARG A 1061 -28.64 7.78 0.49
CA ARG A 1061 -27.74 8.91 0.78
C ARG A 1061 -28.53 10.10 1.33
N SER A 1062 -29.66 10.42 0.69
CA SER A 1062 -30.49 11.56 1.08
C SER A 1062 -31.14 11.39 2.45
N SER A 1063 -31.49 10.16 2.85
CA SER A 1063 -32.09 9.88 4.15
C SER A 1063 -31.13 9.95 5.33
N ARG A 1064 -29.82 10.05 5.09
CA ARG A 1064 -28.76 10.06 6.11
C ARG A 1064 -27.98 11.37 6.23
N ALA A 1065 -28.23 12.36 5.37
CA ALA A 1065 -27.62 13.67 5.51
C ALA A 1065 -28.13 14.35 6.79
N PRO A 1066 -27.26 14.88 7.67
CA PRO A 1066 -27.72 15.71 8.78
C PRO A 1066 -28.39 16.95 8.17
N SER A 1067 -29.67 17.12 8.48
CA SER A 1067 -30.46 18.31 8.15
C SER A 1067 -29.92 19.55 8.86
#